data_AF-A0A971HZP6-F1
#
_entry.id   AF-A0A971HZP6-F1
#
_cell.length_a   1.000
_cell.length_b   1.000
_cell.length_c   1.000
_cell.angle_alpha   90.00
_cell.angle_beta   90.00
_cell.angle_gamma   90.00
#
_symmetry.space_group_name_H-M   'P 1'
#
loop_
_entity.id
_entity.type
_entity.pdbx_description
1 polymer ?
#
loop_
_entity_poly.entity_id
_entity_poly.type
_entity_poly.pdbx_seq_one_letter_code
_entity_poly.pdbx_strand_id
1 'polypeptide(L)'
;MTKLLHPIELADIPPRQFPQELTDYERAKQALEHIPADNRDLWIKVAMALKALLGDRGEDLFHDWSSKADNYNQRDAADVWRSIDSAGGIGPGTLFHYAKEYGYTGSTYVPPRQLTPEEVEARKQEKAKQEAKEKQDQDRARDWAGRIMEESRPAEKHPYLDRKQVAPLEGARAISADQAKSILGYTLKAKGEPLQGELLLIPARRIGSDKPCTLEFIDVNGRKTALPGKGTKTGAYWATTPLDNPDKLLIGEGVATCLSASQGANIPAVAALSNSNMGRVAEDMRKLNPGAEIRILADLDMTTGKPDQSAIKAAQVVDGFLALPDFGPDREPGQKDFNDLAVVHGLERVKECIEKAQKVTVSIWDSPADVFTMLTTPAPDMPCLLVDVRTDPPAPTMPLGRGGLLAGIGGSSKTQFCKQVALGVVLGSWGLDNVWQIETTGKALLVLTEDTAEDVHASLSYIASQFTEDEARAIAANLIIYPLAGQDVRLLQKTTTGTLEKSPLFYSLVQKIKDFGGVVFVALDPALGLSDGEEMSQADQRALGKMADDLAVQTGATCILVAHASKGTINSDELSSHSARGGGAITDAGRFEFTIRTMIPREAQAYRIEDIEERKSLVQVAATKANRLPPAAQVPVWLRRGFGGVLHPADLQEPERKSQDNKKYRLTKSGDLVWAAIRSAILEHGELDEQGQFQGIQEELVREMHKTLYKIGKPDCTDSAERKSWSRGLKELSQKEWITIDPETGIINYAELQKTQTEIMTNAIRTRHEERDTGQDGTNRDNSHSITD
;
A
#
# COMPACT_ATOMS: atom_id res chain seq x y z
N MET A 1 -14.73 21.15 37.57
CA MET A 1 -13.46 21.73 38.06
C MET A 1 -12.36 21.26 37.13
N THR A 2 -11.87 22.18 36.32
CA THR A 2 -10.90 22.04 35.24
C THR A 2 -9.52 21.77 35.82
N LYS A 3 -8.92 20.61 35.54
CA LYS A 3 -7.47 20.45 35.54
C LYS A 3 -7.07 20.08 34.12
N LEU A 4 -6.46 21.05 33.44
CA LEU A 4 -5.74 20.88 32.18
C LEU A 4 -4.67 19.81 32.39
N LEU A 5 -4.84 18.65 31.76
CA LEU A 5 -3.79 17.65 31.65
C LEU A 5 -2.98 17.98 30.39
N HIS A 6 -1.67 18.11 30.56
CA HIS A 6 -0.73 18.37 29.47
C HIS A 6 -0.75 17.23 28.44
N PRO A 7 -0.56 17.52 27.14
CA PRO A 7 -0.43 16.49 26.12
C PRO A 7 0.87 15.69 26.35
N ILE A 8 0.75 14.37 26.48
CA ILE A 8 1.87 13.42 26.42
C ILE A 8 2.00 13.00 24.96
N GLU A 9 3.21 13.06 24.40
CA GLU A 9 3.49 12.62 23.03
C GLU A 9 3.54 11.07 22.97
N LEU A 10 3.00 10.49 21.88
CA LEU A 10 2.90 9.03 21.63
C LEU A 10 4.22 8.24 21.74
N ALA A 11 5.37 8.92 21.78
CA ALA A 11 6.69 8.29 21.86
C ALA A 11 7.05 7.75 23.27
N ASP A 12 6.27 8.06 24.30
CA ASP A 12 6.61 7.76 25.70
C ASP A 12 5.91 6.52 26.29
N ILE A 13 5.15 5.76 25.50
CA ILE A 13 4.45 4.54 25.96
C ILE A 13 5.32 3.30 25.64
N PRO A 14 5.86 2.57 26.65
CA PRO A 14 6.66 1.38 26.39
C PRO A 14 5.81 0.25 25.79
N PRO A 15 6.35 -0.53 24.84
CA PRO A 15 5.61 -1.62 24.19
C PRO A 15 5.23 -2.72 25.19
N ARG A 16 4.00 -3.23 25.06
CA ARG A 16 3.43 -4.28 25.92
C ARG A 16 4.05 -5.63 25.57
N GLN A 17 4.59 -6.34 26.57
CA GLN A 17 5.12 -7.70 26.41
C GLN A 17 4.07 -8.75 26.84
N PHE A 18 3.78 -9.70 25.95
CA PHE A 18 3.02 -10.93 26.21
C PHE A 18 3.95 -12.16 26.00
N PRO A 19 3.60 -13.38 26.46
CA PRO A 19 4.56 -14.47 26.76
C PRO A 19 5.51 -14.85 25.60
N GLN A 20 6.78 -15.09 25.95
CA GLN A 20 7.98 -15.02 25.09
C GLN A 20 8.05 -16.01 23.90
N GLU A 21 8.43 -15.48 22.73
CA GLU A 21 9.09 -16.21 21.63
C GLU A 21 10.51 -16.66 22.03
N LEU A 22 10.99 -17.78 21.46
CA LEU A 22 12.38 -18.23 21.65
C LEU A 22 13.36 -17.17 21.16
N THR A 23 14.32 -16.81 22.00
CA THR A 23 15.38 -15.83 21.72
C THR A 23 16.27 -16.29 20.55
N ASP A 24 16.95 -15.36 19.86
CA ASP A 24 17.91 -15.70 18.79
C ASP A 24 18.99 -16.69 19.24
N TYR A 25 19.35 -16.65 20.53
CA TYR A 25 20.28 -17.60 21.15
C TYR A 25 19.70 -19.02 21.18
N GLU A 26 18.43 -19.17 21.58
CA GLU A 26 17.74 -20.46 21.62
C GLU A 26 17.51 -21.03 20.22
N ARG A 27 17.21 -20.16 19.25
CA ARG A 27 17.05 -20.54 17.84
C ARG A 27 18.36 -21.00 17.22
N ALA A 28 19.45 -20.28 17.47
CA ALA A 28 20.79 -20.66 17.02
C ALA A 28 21.20 -22.02 17.62
N LYS A 29 20.95 -22.21 18.92
CA LYS A 29 21.23 -23.47 19.61
C LYS A 29 20.48 -24.65 18.99
N GLN A 30 19.18 -24.50 18.73
CA GLN A 30 18.38 -25.54 18.06
C GLN A 30 18.88 -25.83 16.64
N ALA A 31 19.21 -24.81 15.85
CA ALA A 31 19.74 -24.99 14.50
C ALA A 31 21.07 -25.77 14.50
N LEU A 32 21.97 -25.50 15.46
CA LEU A 32 23.25 -26.18 15.60
C LEU A 32 23.14 -27.66 16.01
N GLU A 33 21.99 -28.12 16.52
CA GLU A 33 21.78 -29.55 16.82
C GLU A 33 21.72 -30.40 15.55
N HIS A 34 21.40 -29.80 14.40
CA HIS A 34 21.25 -30.49 13.13
C HIS A 34 22.51 -30.41 12.25
N ILE A 35 23.38 -29.41 12.43
CA ILE A 35 24.53 -29.20 11.56
C ILE A 35 25.74 -30.01 12.07
N PRO A 36 26.44 -30.80 11.23
CA PRO A 36 27.68 -31.48 11.61
C PRO A 36 28.87 -30.51 11.64
N ALA A 37 29.78 -30.70 12.61
CA ALA A 37 30.93 -29.82 12.84
C ALA A 37 32.25 -30.32 12.20
N ASP A 38 32.20 -31.38 11.41
CA ASP A 38 33.36 -32.11 10.87
C ASP A 38 33.93 -31.51 9.56
N ASN A 39 33.12 -30.76 8.80
CA ASN A 39 33.53 -30.12 7.57
C ASN A 39 34.11 -28.71 7.82
N ARG A 40 35.38 -28.49 7.46
CA ARG A 40 36.11 -27.23 7.73
C ARG A 40 35.48 -26.00 7.08
N ASP A 41 34.99 -26.10 5.85
CA ASP A 41 34.40 -24.96 5.12
C ASP A 41 33.03 -24.59 5.70
N LEU A 42 32.23 -25.61 6.03
CA LEU A 42 30.96 -25.43 6.74
C LEU A 42 31.19 -24.83 8.13
N TRP A 43 32.21 -25.32 8.84
CA TRP A 43 32.58 -24.87 10.17
C TRP A 43 32.94 -23.38 10.23
N ILE A 44 33.69 -22.87 9.24
CA ILE A 44 33.98 -21.42 9.13
C ILE A 44 32.70 -20.62 8.84
N LYS A 45 31.83 -21.11 7.95
CA LYS A 45 30.58 -20.42 7.59
C LYS A 45 29.58 -20.37 8.74
N VAL A 46 29.49 -21.44 9.54
CA VAL A 46 28.68 -21.49 10.76
C VAL A 46 29.21 -20.49 11.79
N ALA A 47 30.54 -20.39 11.97
CA ALA A 47 31.15 -19.39 12.84
C ALA A 47 30.78 -17.95 12.42
N MET A 48 30.87 -17.65 11.11
CA MET A 48 30.53 -16.34 10.56
C MET A 48 29.04 -16.02 10.73
N ALA A 49 28.17 -17.00 10.46
CA ALA A 49 26.73 -16.84 10.61
C ALA A 49 26.30 -16.65 12.08
N LEU A 50 26.94 -17.36 13.02
CA LEU A 50 26.71 -17.17 14.46
C LEU A 50 27.16 -15.79 14.93
N LYS A 51 28.33 -15.32 14.48
CA LYS A 51 28.82 -13.98 14.85
C LYS A 51 27.96 -12.87 14.24
N ALA A 52 27.45 -13.08 13.02
CA ALA A 52 26.49 -12.17 12.41
C ALA A 52 25.14 -12.14 13.15
N LEU A 53 24.69 -13.29 13.69
CA LEU A 53 23.40 -13.41 14.38
C LEU A 53 23.46 -12.90 15.83
N LEU A 54 24.50 -13.27 16.59
CA LEU A 54 24.56 -13.08 18.05
C LEU A 54 25.65 -12.10 18.50
N GLY A 55 26.48 -11.60 17.57
CA GLY A 55 27.69 -10.87 17.92
C GLY A 55 28.65 -11.75 18.70
N ASP A 56 29.42 -11.15 19.60
CA ASP A 56 30.39 -11.88 20.45
C ASP A 56 29.72 -12.88 21.41
N ARG A 57 28.42 -12.75 21.68
CA ARG A 57 27.64 -13.70 22.50
C ARG A 57 27.47 -15.07 21.83
N GLY A 58 27.79 -15.19 20.54
CA GLY A 58 27.76 -16.46 19.81
C GLY A 58 28.99 -17.35 20.02
N GLU A 59 30.05 -16.84 20.67
CA GLU A 59 31.32 -17.57 20.83
C GLU A 59 31.13 -18.88 21.61
N ASP A 60 30.32 -18.84 22.67
CA ASP A 60 30.02 -20.00 23.51
C ASP A 60 29.30 -21.10 22.72
N LEU A 61 28.28 -20.74 21.92
CA LEU A 61 27.57 -21.69 21.06
C LEU A 61 28.48 -22.27 19.97
N PHE A 62 29.39 -21.45 19.44
CA PHE A 62 30.36 -21.90 18.45
C PHE A 62 31.32 -22.93 19.05
N HIS A 63 31.84 -22.69 20.26
CA HIS A 63 32.69 -23.65 20.96
C HIS A 63 31.95 -24.95 21.31
N ASP A 64 30.75 -24.84 21.87
CA ASP A 64 29.92 -26.00 22.25
C ASP A 64 29.61 -26.88 21.05
N TRP A 65 29.20 -26.27 19.94
CA TRP A 65 28.93 -27.00 18.70
C TRP A 65 30.19 -27.60 18.07
N SER A 66 31.28 -26.83 18.01
CA SER A 66 32.56 -27.26 17.44
C SER A 66 33.16 -28.45 18.20
N SER A 67 32.97 -28.51 19.52
CA SER A 67 33.49 -29.57 20.37
C SER A 67 32.92 -30.96 20.06
N LYS A 68 31.83 -31.04 19.29
CA LYS A 68 31.22 -32.30 18.84
C LYS A 68 32.03 -33.01 17.75
N ALA A 69 33.01 -32.34 17.14
CA ALA A 69 33.92 -32.95 16.16
C ALA A 69 35.17 -33.51 16.83
N ASP A 70 35.58 -34.72 16.45
CA ASP A 70 36.73 -35.44 17.05
C ASP A 70 38.08 -34.71 16.92
N ASN A 71 38.18 -33.76 15.98
CA ASN A 71 39.38 -32.97 15.68
C ASN A 71 39.34 -31.55 16.28
N TYR A 72 38.41 -31.26 17.19
CA TYR A 72 38.26 -29.94 17.79
C TYR A 72 39.49 -29.51 18.61
N ASN A 73 39.94 -28.26 18.39
CA ASN A 73 40.96 -27.59 19.18
C ASN A 73 40.44 -26.23 19.64
N GLN A 74 40.41 -26.02 20.96
CA GLN A 74 39.88 -24.80 21.57
C GLN A 74 40.65 -23.54 21.18
N ARG A 75 41.98 -23.62 21.03
CA ARG A 75 42.80 -22.45 20.64
C ARG A 75 42.51 -22.04 19.19
N ASP A 76 42.44 -23.02 18.30
CA ASP A 76 42.17 -22.78 16.88
C ASP A 76 40.76 -22.21 16.65
N ALA A 77 39.78 -22.66 17.45
CA ALA A 77 38.43 -22.10 17.44
C ALA A 77 38.38 -20.63 17.89
N ALA A 78 39.06 -20.29 18.98
CA ALA A 78 39.11 -18.92 19.49
C ALA A 78 39.87 -17.96 18.56
N ASP A 79 40.91 -18.44 17.87
CA ASP A 79 41.64 -17.65 16.88
C ASP A 79 40.78 -17.38 15.63
N VAL A 80 40.03 -18.38 15.15
CA VAL A 80 39.10 -18.19 14.03
C VAL A 80 37.98 -17.22 14.41
N TRP A 81 37.36 -17.38 15.59
CA TRP A 81 36.28 -16.50 16.03
C TRP A 81 36.70 -15.01 16.07
N ARG A 82 37.91 -14.73 16.60
CA ARG A 82 38.48 -13.38 16.63
C ARG A 82 38.81 -12.82 15.25
N SER A 83 39.11 -13.67 14.27
CA SER A 83 39.44 -13.26 12.90
C SER A 83 38.22 -12.87 12.04
N ILE A 84 36.99 -13.18 12.47
CA ILE A 84 35.77 -12.91 11.71
C ILE A 84 35.37 -11.44 11.83
N ASP A 85 35.23 -10.76 10.68
CA ASP A 85 34.65 -9.43 10.55
C ASP A 85 33.12 -9.48 10.52
N SER A 86 32.47 -8.74 11.43
CA SER A 86 31.02 -8.58 11.50
C SER A 86 30.39 -7.92 10.26
N ALA A 87 31.18 -7.29 9.39
CA ALA A 87 30.73 -6.71 8.12
C ALA A 87 30.94 -7.63 6.90
N GLY A 88 31.34 -8.89 7.12
CA GLY A 88 31.56 -9.87 6.06
C GLY A 88 30.29 -10.24 5.27
N GLY A 89 30.46 -10.79 4.06
CA GLY A 89 29.36 -11.12 3.15
C GLY A 89 28.49 -12.34 3.52
N ILE A 90 28.69 -12.95 4.71
CA ILE A 90 27.90 -14.09 5.19
C ILE A 90 26.97 -13.59 6.31
N GLY A 91 25.67 -13.65 6.07
CA GLY A 91 24.64 -13.20 7.00
C GLY A 91 24.09 -14.30 7.92
N PRO A 92 23.26 -13.93 8.91
CA PRO A 92 22.68 -14.88 9.88
C PRO A 92 21.86 -16.01 9.25
N GLY A 93 21.23 -15.75 8.10
CA GLY A 93 20.44 -16.74 7.36
C GLY A 93 21.24 -17.96 6.91
N THR A 94 22.57 -17.86 6.80
CA THR A 94 23.45 -18.97 6.41
C THR A 94 23.45 -20.10 7.44
N LEU A 95 23.29 -19.79 8.74
CA LEU A 95 23.18 -20.81 9.79
C LEU A 95 21.94 -21.68 9.58
N PHE A 96 20.79 -21.04 9.39
CA PHE A 96 19.50 -21.72 9.22
C PHE A 96 19.37 -22.41 7.85
N HIS A 97 20.05 -21.89 6.83
CA HIS A 97 20.18 -22.55 5.53
C HIS A 97 20.87 -23.92 5.67
N TYR A 98 22.04 -23.96 6.31
CA TYR A 98 22.74 -25.24 6.54
C TYR A 98 21.96 -26.15 7.49
N ALA A 99 21.36 -25.62 8.57
CA ALA A 99 20.52 -26.43 9.45
C ALA A 99 19.38 -27.14 8.69
N LYS A 100 18.77 -26.45 7.71
CA LYS A 100 17.70 -27.02 6.88
C LYS A 100 18.18 -28.11 5.92
N GLU A 101 19.39 -27.98 5.37
CA GLU A 101 20.01 -29.07 4.58
C GLU A 101 20.18 -30.36 5.40
N TYR A 102 20.37 -30.22 6.71
CA TYR A 102 20.45 -31.35 7.65
C TYR A 102 19.14 -31.61 8.43
N GLY A 103 17.99 -31.17 7.89
CA GLY A 103 16.67 -31.60 8.38
C GLY A 103 16.03 -30.75 9.48
N TYR A 104 16.53 -29.55 9.76
CA TYR A 104 15.89 -28.59 10.66
C TYR A 104 14.55 -28.07 10.09
N THR A 105 13.49 -28.09 10.91
CA THR A 105 12.12 -27.69 10.52
C THR A 105 11.64 -26.38 11.16
N GLY A 106 12.47 -25.72 11.98
CA GLY A 106 12.14 -24.45 12.63
C GLY A 106 12.22 -23.23 11.70
N SER A 107 11.68 -22.09 12.15
CA SER A 107 11.59 -20.86 11.35
C SER A 107 12.97 -20.31 10.95
N THR A 108 13.16 -20.13 9.64
CA THR A 108 14.36 -19.56 9.00
C THR A 108 14.34 -18.02 8.92
N TYR A 109 13.26 -17.39 9.42
CA TYR A 109 13.08 -15.94 9.41
C TYR A 109 14.11 -15.26 10.30
N VAL A 110 15.09 -14.60 9.70
CA VAL A 110 15.96 -13.65 10.42
C VAL A 110 15.34 -12.28 10.16
N PRO A 111 14.73 -11.63 11.18
CA PRO A 111 14.16 -10.31 10.97
C PRO A 111 15.21 -9.36 10.36
N PRO A 112 14.81 -8.47 9.42
CA PRO A 112 15.71 -7.45 8.92
C PRO A 112 16.37 -6.74 10.10
N ARG A 113 17.69 -6.52 10.06
CA ARG A 113 18.42 -5.86 11.13
C ARG A 113 17.68 -4.58 11.49
N GLN A 114 17.03 -4.60 12.66
CA GLN A 114 16.39 -3.42 13.21
C GLN A 114 17.49 -2.39 13.37
N LEU A 115 17.29 -1.20 12.79
CA LEU A 115 18.18 -0.08 13.06
C LEU A 115 18.23 0.06 14.56
N THR A 116 19.45 0.02 15.09
CA THR A 116 19.66 0.17 16.53
C THR A 116 19.02 1.49 16.98
N PRO A 117 18.60 1.60 18.24
CA PRO A 117 18.16 2.88 18.80
C PRO A 117 19.14 4.02 18.49
N GLU A 118 20.45 3.73 18.42
CA GLU A 118 21.50 4.67 18.03
C GLU A 118 21.41 5.13 16.56
N GLU A 119 21.12 4.24 15.61
CA GLU A 119 20.98 4.57 14.19
C GLU A 119 19.67 5.32 13.88
N VAL A 120 18.58 4.97 14.57
CA VAL A 120 17.30 5.71 14.51
C VAL A 120 17.49 7.12 15.07
N GLU A 121 18.15 7.23 16.22
CA GLU A 121 18.46 8.50 16.85
C GLU A 121 19.42 9.34 15.98
N ALA A 122 20.42 8.73 15.32
CA ALA A 122 21.30 9.43 14.39
C ALA A 122 20.55 10.07 13.21
N ARG A 123 19.56 9.36 12.62
CA ARG A 123 18.72 9.91 11.56
C ARG A 123 17.81 11.03 12.05
N LYS A 124 17.25 10.88 13.25
CA LYS A 124 16.44 11.92 13.91
C LYS A 124 17.28 13.17 14.17
N GLN A 125 18.51 13.00 14.67
CA GLN A 125 19.48 14.07 14.88
C GLN A 125 19.90 14.74 13.57
N GLU A 126 20.10 13.99 12.49
CA GLU A 126 20.45 14.56 11.20
C GLU A 126 19.31 15.41 10.62
N LYS A 127 18.07 14.92 10.68
CA LYS A 127 16.89 15.69 10.27
C LYS A 127 16.72 16.95 11.12
N ALA A 128 16.83 16.83 12.45
CA ALA A 128 16.78 17.96 13.36
C ALA A 128 17.89 18.98 13.10
N LYS A 129 19.11 18.53 12.76
CA LYS A 129 20.24 19.39 12.38
C LYS A 129 19.97 20.13 11.07
N GLN A 130 19.36 19.47 10.09
CA GLN A 130 18.97 20.12 8.82
C GLN A 130 17.89 21.18 9.05
N GLU A 131 16.85 20.87 9.82
CA GLU A 131 15.76 21.79 10.17
C GLU A 131 16.27 22.97 11.00
N ALA A 132 17.14 22.73 11.97
CA ALA A 132 17.77 23.78 12.78
C ALA A 132 18.63 24.71 11.92
N LYS A 133 19.40 24.16 10.96
CA LYS A 133 20.19 24.96 10.02
C LYS A 133 19.30 25.81 9.11
N GLU A 134 18.21 25.24 8.59
CA GLU A 134 17.25 25.98 7.77
C GLU A 134 16.60 27.12 8.56
N LYS A 135 16.17 26.87 9.80
CA LYS A 135 15.65 27.91 10.69
C LYS A 135 16.68 29.01 10.96
N GLN A 136 17.92 28.63 11.26
CA GLN A 136 19.02 29.58 11.46
C GLN A 136 19.27 30.45 10.21
N ASP A 137 19.28 29.85 9.03
CA ASP A 137 19.43 30.56 7.76
C ASP A 137 18.27 31.56 7.53
N GLN A 138 17.03 31.18 7.86
CA GLN A 138 15.86 32.05 7.76
C GLN A 138 15.90 33.22 8.77
N ASP A 139 16.29 32.95 10.02
CA ASP A 139 16.39 33.98 11.05
C ASP A 139 17.51 34.99 10.73
N ARG A 140 18.65 34.50 10.23
CA ARG A 140 19.75 35.35 9.75
C ARG A 140 19.32 36.21 8.56
N ALA A 141 18.61 35.64 7.59
CA ALA A 141 18.09 36.39 6.45
C ALA A 141 17.11 37.49 6.90
N ARG A 142 16.27 37.23 7.90
CA ARG A 142 15.37 38.23 8.48
C ARG A 142 16.11 39.37 9.17
N ASP A 143 17.15 39.06 9.95
CA ASP A 143 17.99 40.08 10.61
C ASP A 143 18.68 40.98 9.58
N TRP A 144 19.34 40.38 8.59
CA TRP A 144 19.96 41.11 7.49
C TRP A 144 18.96 41.96 6.72
N ALA A 145 17.78 41.42 6.41
CA ALA A 145 16.72 42.18 5.75
C ALA A 145 16.32 43.42 6.56
N GLY A 146 16.15 43.29 7.88
CA GLY A 146 15.85 44.40 8.77
C GLY A 146 16.93 45.49 8.75
N ARG A 147 18.20 45.11 8.94
CA ARG A 147 19.33 46.05 8.98
C ARG A 147 19.54 46.78 7.66
N ILE A 148 19.43 46.07 6.52
CA ILE A 148 19.52 46.68 5.19
C ILE A 148 18.35 47.65 4.96
N MET A 149 17.14 47.29 5.38
CA MET A 149 15.97 48.17 5.25
C MET A 149 16.11 49.45 6.09
N GLU A 150 16.69 49.36 7.29
CA GLU A 150 16.96 50.51 8.17
C GLU A 150 17.99 51.47 7.58
N GLU A 151 19.11 50.94 7.05
CA GLU A 151 20.23 51.72 6.50
C GLU A 151 20.02 52.20 5.05
N SER A 152 19.01 51.66 4.37
CA SER A 152 18.68 52.05 2.99
C SER A 152 17.97 53.40 2.93
N ARG A 153 17.87 53.96 1.72
CA ARG A 153 17.24 55.27 1.45
C ARG A 153 16.05 55.09 0.51
N PRO A 154 15.04 55.97 0.55
CA PRO A 154 13.98 55.97 -0.48
C PRO A 154 14.57 56.05 -1.90
N ALA A 155 14.04 55.25 -2.82
CA ALA A 155 14.48 55.18 -4.20
C ALA A 155 13.36 55.63 -5.14
N GLU A 156 13.31 56.94 -5.42
CA GLU A 156 12.34 57.53 -6.35
C GLU A 156 12.69 57.25 -7.82
N LYS A 157 13.97 56.97 -8.11
CA LYS A 157 14.46 56.62 -9.45
C LYS A 157 15.50 55.53 -9.33
N HIS A 158 15.55 54.64 -10.31
CA HIS A 158 16.59 53.62 -10.39
C HIS A 158 16.74 53.14 -11.84
N PRO A 159 17.98 52.97 -12.36
CA PRO A 159 18.21 52.59 -13.76
C PRO A 159 17.45 51.33 -14.23
N TYR A 160 17.26 50.36 -13.32
CA TYR A 160 16.45 49.17 -13.61
C TYR A 160 14.97 49.49 -13.89
N LEU A 161 14.37 50.40 -13.12
CA LEU A 161 12.96 50.79 -13.26
C LEU A 161 12.77 51.58 -14.55
N ASP A 162 13.69 52.50 -14.85
CA ASP A 162 13.68 53.27 -16.11
C ASP A 162 13.77 52.34 -17.33
N ARG A 163 14.68 51.36 -17.30
CA ARG A 163 14.81 50.37 -18.37
C ARG A 163 13.57 49.49 -18.50
N LYS A 164 12.92 49.14 -17.39
CA LYS A 164 11.67 48.36 -17.40
C LYS A 164 10.42 49.21 -17.67
N GLN A 165 10.56 50.53 -17.73
CA GLN A 165 9.49 51.52 -17.91
C GLN A 165 8.32 51.34 -16.93
N VAL A 166 8.64 51.01 -15.68
CA VAL A 166 7.66 50.88 -14.60
C VAL A 166 7.77 52.06 -13.64
N ALA A 167 6.62 52.51 -13.14
CA ALA A 167 6.59 53.56 -12.14
C ALA A 167 7.37 53.14 -10.87
N PRO A 168 7.99 54.10 -10.16
CA PRO A 168 8.63 53.82 -8.88
C PRO A 168 7.65 53.18 -7.90
N LEU A 169 8.11 52.13 -7.22
CA LEU A 169 7.32 51.46 -6.19
C LEU A 169 7.03 52.44 -5.06
N GLU A 170 5.79 52.46 -4.57
CA GLU A 170 5.50 53.17 -3.32
C GLU A 170 6.32 52.52 -2.20
N GLY A 171 7.19 53.30 -1.56
CA GLY A 171 8.14 52.80 -0.56
C GLY A 171 9.35 52.03 -1.11
N ALA A 172 9.68 52.15 -2.40
CA ALA A 172 10.94 51.59 -2.93
C ALA A 172 12.15 52.13 -2.16
N ARG A 173 13.14 51.27 -1.91
CA ARG A 173 14.37 51.63 -1.21
C ARG A 173 15.59 51.16 -2.00
N ALA A 174 16.71 51.86 -1.81
CA ALA A 174 17.98 51.48 -2.39
C ALA A 174 19.15 51.65 -1.41
N ILE A 175 20.22 50.92 -1.67
CA ILE A 175 21.47 50.94 -0.90
C ILE A 175 22.66 50.72 -1.84
N SER A 176 23.83 51.28 -1.55
CA SER A 176 25.01 50.98 -2.37
C SER A 176 25.51 49.56 -2.14
N ALA A 177 26.11 48.94 -3.16
CA ALA A 177 26.70 47.61 -3.06
C ALA A 177 27.78 47.50 -1.96
N ASP A 178 28.55 48.57 -1.72
CA ASP A 178 29.57 48.62 -0.67
C ASP A 178 28.96 48.68 0.73
N GLN A 179 27.88 49.44 0.92
CA GLN A 179 27.15 49.48 2.19
C GLN A 179 26.49 48.12 2.48
N ALA A 180 25.85 47.50 1.48
CA ALA A 180 25.29 46.17 1.63
C ALA A 180 26.37 45.13 2.02
N LYS A 181 27.54 45.18 1.37
CA LYS A 181 28.69 44.33 1.73
C LYS A 181 29.14 44.53 3.17
N SER A 182 29.19 45.78 3.65
CA SER A 182 29.56 46.11 5.03
C SER A 182 28.59 45.49 6.05
N ILE A 183 27.28 45.56 5.79
CA ILE A 183 26.24 45.03 6.68
C ILE A 183 26.21 43.49 6.67
N LEU A 184 26.32 42.89 5.48
CA LEU A 184 26.21 41.45 5.28
C LEU A 184 27.51 40.69 5.61
N GLY A 185 28.66 41.37 5.53
CA GLY A 185 29.98 40.76 5.71
C GLY A 185 30.49 39.98 4.49
N TYR A 186 29.76 39.98 3.37
CA TYR A 186 30.15 39.33 2.12
C TYR A 186 29.63 40.10 0.90
N THR A 187 30.23 39.85 -0.27
CA THR A 187 29.82 40.48 -1.53
C THR A 187 28.65 39.72 -2.16
N LEU A 188 27.55 40.43 -2.42
CA LEU A 188 26.42 39.92 -3.19
C LEU A 188 26.83 39.65 -4.64
N LYS A 189 26.51 38.45 -5.14
CA LYS A 189 26.84 38.02 -6.49
C LYS A 189 25.62 37.48 -7.21
N ALA A 190 25.58 37.68 -8.53
CA ALA A 190 24.64 37.04 -9.44
C ALA A 190 25.44 36.30 -10.52
N LYS A 191 25.18 35.00 -10.71
CA LYS A 191 25.93 34.14 -11.64
C LYS A 191 27.47 34.24 -11.50
N GLY A 192 27.95 34.37 -10.26
CA GLY A 192 29.38 34.47 -9.94
C GLY A 192 29.95 35.90 -9.98
N GLU A 193 29.24 36.87 -10.54
CA GLU A 193 29.71 38.26 -10.67
C GLU A 193 29.18 39.17 -9.53
N PRO A 194 30.00 40.09 -9.00
CA PRO A 194 29.56 41.06 -8.00
C PRO A 194 28.49 42.02 -8.53
N LEU A 195 27.46 42.28 -7.71
CA LEU A 195 26.52 43.38 -7.97
C LEU A 195 27.24 44.75 -7.86
N GLN A 196 26.77 45.74 -8.63
CA GLN A 196 27.46 47.02 -8.78
C GLN A 196 26.54 48.24 -8.57
N GLY A 197 27.11 49.32 -8.06
CA GLY A 197 26.42 50.61 -7.94
C GLY A 197 25.34 50.61 -6.86
N GLU A 198 24.28 51.35 -7.12
CA GLU A 198 23.09 51.39 -6.28
C GLU A 198 22.23 50.14 -6.52
N LEU A 199 21.77 49.51 -5.45
CA LEU A 199 20.97 48.30 -5.47
C LEU A 199 19.54 48.65 -5.06
N LEU A 200 18.60 48.44 -5.96
CA LEU A 200 17.17 48.49 -5.66
C LEU A 200 16.78 47.29 -4.79
N LEU A 201 16.00 47.54 -3.74
CA LEU A 201 15.57 46.55 -2.76
C LEU A 201 14.11 46.15 -2.98
N ILE A 202 13.88 44.85 -3.10
CA ILE A 202 12.55 44.24 -3.14
C ILE A 202 12.33 43.48 -1.83
N PRO A 203 11.54 44.03 -0.88
CA PRO A 203 11.26 43.35 0.38
C PRO A 203 10.24 42.24 0.21
N ALA A 204 10.59 41.03 0.62
CA ALA A 204 9.70 39.88 0.56
C ALA A 204 9.26 39.44 1.95
N ARG A 205 7.95 39.25 2.14
CA ARG A 205 7.33 38.83 3.40
C ARG A 205 6.69 37.46 3.28
N ARG A 206 6.35 36.86 4.42
CA ARG A 206 5.55 35.63 4.50
C ARG A 206 4.18 35.96 5.07
N ILE A 207 3.21 35.08 4.81
CA ILE A 207 1.87 35.21 5.37
C ILE A 207 1.94 35.29 6.90
N GLY A 208 1.18 36.22 7.47
CA GLY A 208 1.16 36.49 8.91
C GLY A 208 2.32 37.34 9.43
N SER A 209 3.17 37.90 8.55
CA SER A 209 4.23 38.82 8.95
C SER A 209 4.26 40.09 8.11
N ASP A 210 4.22 41.24 8.78
CA ASP A 210 4.39 42.55 8.14
C ASP A 210 5.86 42.91 7.90
N LYS A 211 6.79 42.17 8.52
CA LYS A 211 8.23 42.41 8.38
C LYS A 211 8.81 41.59 7.21
N PRO A 212 9.75 42.15 6.43
CA PRO A 212 10.47 41.39 5.43
C PRO A 212 11.23 40.21 6.06
N CYS A 213 11.09 39.03 5.46
CA CYS A 213 11.82 37.82 5.84
C CYS A 213 13.06 37.59 4.96
N THR A 214 13.09 38.20 3.77
CA THR A 214 14.24 38.22 2.87
C THR A 214 14.18 39.45 1.96
N LEU A 215 15.26 39.73 1.23
CA LEU A 215 15.36 40.80 0.24
C LEU A 215 15.88 40.23 -1.08
N GLU A 216 15.31 40.71 -2.19
CA GLU A 216 15.93 40.61 -3.51
C GLU A 216 16.57 41.94 -3.89
N PHE A 217 17.83 41.88 -4.32
CA PHE A 217 18.67 43.01 -4.69
C PHE A 217 18.79 43.05 -6.21
N ILE A 218 18.59 44.23 -6.79
CA ILE A 218 18.70 44.45 -8.23
C ILE A 218 19.69 45.57 -8.48
N ASP A 219 20.78 45.27 -9.18
CA ASP A 219 21.80 46.28 -9.48
C ASP A 219 21.43 47.17 -10.68
N VAL A 220 22.22 48.21 -10.92
CA VAL A 220 22.03 49.16 -12.04
C VAL A 220 22.04 48.48 -13.42
N ASN A 221 22.72 47.34 -13.55
CA ASN A 221 22.78 46.55 -14.77
C ASN A 221 21.63 45.54 -14.88
N GLY A 222 20.78 45.40 -13.85
CA GLY A 222 19.65 44.49 -13.80
C GLY A 222 19.97 43.07 -13.34
N ARG A 223 21.18 42.84 -12.82
CA ARG A 223 21.53 41.56 -12.20
C ARG A 223 20.84 41.47 -10.85
N LYS A 224 20.26 40.30 -10.56
CA LYS A 224 19.43 40.07 -9.37
C LYS A 224 19.98 38.94 -8.52
N THR A 225 19.90 39.10 -7.21
CA THR A 225 20.20 38.03 -6.24
C THR A 225 19.43 38.25 -4.95
N ALA A 226 19.30 37.24 -4.11
CA ALA A 226 18.63 37.38 -2.81
C ALA A 226 19.52 36.91 -1.67
N LEU A 227 19.06 37.10 -0.43
CA LEU A 227 19.78 36.63 0.74
C LEU A 227 19.92 35.09 0.73
N PRO A 228 21.14 34.57 0.97
CA PRO A 228 21.45 33.16 0.86
C PRO A 228 20.94 32.37 2.07
N GLY A 229 20.71 31.09 1.85
CA GLY A 229 20.28 30.15 2.88
C GLY A 229 19.20 29.22 2.36
N LYS A 230 19.13 28.00 2.88
CA LYS A 230 18.07 27.07 2.51
C LYS A 230 16.73 27.61 3.06
N GLY A 231 15.67 27.55 2.26
CA GLY A 231 14.33 27.95 2.71
C GLY A 231 14.06 29.45 2.83
N THR A 232 15.04 30.35 2.59
CA THR A 232 14.88 31.80 2.81
C THR A 232 13.82 32.44 1.89
N LYS A 233 13.73 31.99 0.62
CA LYS A 233 12.71 32.43 -0.34
C LYS A 233 11.40 31.64 -0.26
N THR A 234 11.39 30.47 0.37
CA THR A 234 10.22 29.58 0.37
C THR A 234 9.02 30.27 0.99
N GLY A 235 7.94 30.40 0.20
CA GLY A 235 6.70 31.08 0.59
C GLY A 235 6.83 32.60 0.77
N ALA A 236 8.01 33.17 0.49
CA ALA A 236 8.21 34.61 0.55
C ALA A 236 7.66 35.27 -0.71
N TYR A 237 7.03 36.43 -0.56
CA TYR A 237 6.41 37.16 -1.66
C TYR A 237 6.52 38.67 -1.49
N TRP A 238 6.47 39.39 -2.60
CA TRP A 238 6.29 40.84 -2.64
C TRP A 238 4.89 41.16 -3.18
N ALA A 239 4.24 42.24 -2.72
CA ALA A 239 2.88 42.61 -3.15
C ALA A 239 2.82 44.06 -3.62
N THR A 240 2.00 44.34 -4.64
CA THR A 240 1.82 45.70 -5.17
C THR A 240 1.09 46.63 -4.19
N THR A 241 0.21 46.06 -3.37
CA THR A 241 -0.53 46.75 -2.32
C THR A 241 -0.62 45.86 -1.06
N PRO A 242 -1.01 46.41 0.10
CA PRO A 242 -1.53 45.60 1.19
C PRO A 242 -2.63 44.65 0.70
N LEU A 243 -2.66 43.42 1.23
CA LEU A 243 -3.55 42.35 0.80
C LEU A 243 -4.67 42.20 1.84
N ASP A 244 -5.67 43.08 1.78
CA ASP A 244 -6.80 43.08 2.70
C ASP A 244 -7.99 42.34 2.06
N ASN A 245 -8.01 41.01 2.16
CA ASN A 245 -9.06 40.11 1.63
C ASN A 245 -9.54 40.45 0.20
N PRO A 246 -8.66 40.48 -0.81
CA PRO A 246 -9.05 40.83 -2.17
C PRO A 246 -9.98 39.78 -2.81
N ASP A 247 -11.03 40.23 -3.50
CA ASP A 247 -11.90 39.37 -4.31
C ASP A 247 -11.18 38.78 -5.54
N LYS A 248 -10.14 39.46 -6.02
CA LYS A 248 -9.30 39.05 -7.15
C LYS A 248 -7.82 39.27 -6.85
N LEU A 249 -6.97 38.31 -7.22
CA LEU A 249 -5.54 38.39 -6.96
C LEU A 249 -4.75 37.91 -8.18
N LEU A 250 -3.75 38.70 -8.58
CA LEU A 250 -2.78 38.30 -9.60
C LEU A 250 -1.53 37.73 -8.92
N ILE A 251 -0.96 36.66 -9.48
CA ILE A 251 0.31 36.11 -9.01
C ILE A 251 1.25 35.94 -10.20
N GLY A 252 2.44 36.53 -10.15
CA GLY A 252 3.45 36.43 -11.19
C GLY A 252 4.84 36.10 -10.64
N GLU A 253 5.80 35.82 -11.53
CA GLU A 253 7.18 35.57 -11.12
C GLU A 253 7.85 36.86 -10.61
N GLY A 254 7.92 37.88 -11.48
CA GLY A 254 8.69 39.09 -11.26
C GLY A 254 7.86 40.29 -10.81
N VAL A 255 8.50 41.19 -10.06
CA VAL A 255 7.92 42.46 -9.62
C VAL A 255 7.44 43.33 -10.78
N ALA A 256 8.24 43.47 -11.84
CA ALA A 256 7.88 44.29 -13.00
C ALA A 256 6.61 43.77 -13.69
N THR A 257 6.54 42.46 -13.94
CA THR A 257 5.35 41.77 -14.47
C THR A 257 4.12 42.04 -13.60
N CYS A 258 4.25 41.89 -12.28
CA CYS A 258 3.15 42.11 -11.33
C CYS A 258 2.70 43.57 -11.29
N LEU A 259 3.62 44.53 -11.39
CA LEU A 259 3.31 45.95 -11.45
C LEU A 259 2.51 46.31 -12.69
N SER A 260 3.03 45.96 -13.88
CA SER A 260 2.35 46.26 -15.15
C SER A 260 0.97 45.61 -15.19
N ALA A 261 0.85 44.37 -14.72
CA ALA A 261 -0.42 43.66 -14.64
C ALA A 261 -1.40 44.29 -13.66
N SER A 262 -0.93 44.66 -12.46
CA SER A 262 -1.75 45.31 -11.44
C SER A 262 -2.25 46.68 -11.89
N GLN A 263 -1.38 47.49 -12.51
CA GLN A 263 -1.73 48.80 -13.05
C GLN A 263 -2.71 48.71 -14.22
N GLY A 264 -2.49 47.79 -15.15
CA GLY A 264 -3.37 47.60 -16.29
C GLY A 264 -4.77 47.11 -15.89
N ALA A 265 -4.84 46.08 -15.05
CA ALA A 265 -6.10 45.45 -14.68
C ALA A 265 -6.80 46.07 -13.45
N ASN A 266 -6.11 46.93 -12.69
CA ASN A 266 -6.56 47.44 -11.40
C ASN A 266 -6.90 46.30 -10.40
N ILE A 267 -6.02 45.29 -10.33
CA ILE A 267 -6.14 44.12 -9.44
C ILE A 267 -4.85 44.02 -8.60
N PRO A 268 -4.92 43.79 -7.27
CA PRO A 268 -3.74 43.53 -6.46
C PRO A 268 -2.91 42.37 -7.01
N ALA A 269 -1.59 42.49 -6.98
CA ALA A 269 -0.68 41.48 -7.52
C ALA A 269 0.42 41.10 -6.53
N VAL A 270 0.87 39.85 -6.62
CA VAL A 270 1.92 39.27 -5.79
C VAL A 270 3.02 38.66 -6.66
N ALA A 271 4.26 39.05 -6.42
CA ALA A 271 5.43 38.47 -7.07
C ALA A 271 6.03 37.35 -6.20
N ALA A 272 6.19 36.16 -6.79
CA ALA A 272 6.78 34.99 -6.15
C ALA A 272 8.33 34.97 -6.21
N LEU A 273 8.94 35.89 -6.95
CA LEU A 273 10.38 36.14 -7.07
C LEU A 273 11.19 35.00 -7.73
N SER A 274 10.54 33.88 -8.10
CA SER A 274 11.12 32.78 -8.89
C SER A 274 10.03 31.78 -9.26
N ASN A 275 10.18 31.11 -10.42
CA ASN A 275 9.26 30.06 -10.86
C ASN A 275 9.16 28.87 -9.90
N SER A 276 10.25 28.51 -9.22
CA SER A 276 10.25 27.41 -8.23
C SER A 276 9.47 27.73 -6.95
N ASN A 277 9.22 29.01 -6.65
CA ASN A 277 8.48 29.45 -5.46
C ASN A 277 6.99 29.75 -5.75
N MET A 278 6.63 29.93 -7.03
CA MET A 278 5.30 30.37 -7.46
C MET A 278 4.18 29.45 -6.96
N GLY A 279 4.33 28.13 -7.07
CA GLY A 279 3.32 27.17 -6.60
C GLY A 279 3.06 27.30 -5.09
N ARG A 280 4.12 27.43 -4.29
CA ARG A 280 4.00 27.60 -2.84
C ARG A 280 3.30 28.91 -2.47
N VAL A 281 3.67 30.01 -3.13
CA VAL A 281 3.02 31.32 -2.91
C VAL A 281 1.54 31.26 -3.32
N ALA A 282 1.21 30.60 -4.43
CA ALA A 282 -0.17 30.44 -4.88
C ALA A 282 -1.01 29.66 -3.84
N GLU A 283 -0.52 28.53 -3.35
CA GLU A 283 -1.19 27.75 -2.30
C GLU A 283 -1.41 28.57 -1.03
N ASP A 284 -0.39 29.28 -0.58
CA ASP A 284 -0.44 30.10 0.62
C ASP A 284 -1.45 31.25 0.44
N MET A 285 -1.52 31.88 -0.74
CA MET A 285 -2.52 32.91 -1.06
C MET A 285 -3.95 32.36 -1.14
N ARG A 286 -4.14 31.15 -1.67
CA ARG A 286 -5.44 30.47 -1.69
C ARG A 286 -5.95 30.15 -0.28
N LYS A 287 -5.06 29.74 0.63
CA LYS A 287 -5.41 29.51 2.04
C LYS A 287 -5.85 30.81 2.73
N LEU A 288 -5.16 31.91 2.46
CA LEU A 288 -5.49 33.21 3.04
C LEU A 288 -6.78 33.80 2.44
N ASN A 289 -7.04 33.55 1.15
CA ASN A 289 -8.17 34.10 0.42
C ASN A 289 -8.98 32.98 -0.27
N PRO A 290 -9.74 32.15 0.48
CA PRO A 290 -10.39 30.97 -0.08
C PRO A 290 -11.33 31.28 -1.25
N GLY A 291 -12.05 32.41 -1.17
CA GLY A 291 -13.03 32.84 -2.19
C GLY A 291 -12.48 33.70 -3.33
N ALA A 292 -11.20 34.10 -3.29
CA ALA A 292 -10.65 35.01 -4.29
C ALA A 292 -10.51 34.36 -5.67
N GLU A 293 -10.75 35.10 -6.73
CA GLU A 293 -10.38 34.69 -8.08
C GLU A 293 -8.87 34.89 -8.29
N ILE A 294 -8.11 33.79 -8.29
CA ILE A 294 -6.65 33.84 -8.45
C ILE A 294 -6.28 33.66 -9.93
N ARG A 295 -5.55 34.61 -10.49
CA ARG A 295 -5.01 34.56 -11.86
C ARG A 295 -3.48 34.50 -11.83
N ILE A 296 -2.90 33.45 -12.37
CA ILE A 296 -1.46 33.30 -12.52
C ILE A 296 -1.01 33.94 -13.82
N LEU A 297 -0.05 34.86 -13.73
CA LEU A 297 0.59 35.55 -14.84
C LEU A 297 1.74 34.67 -15.34
N ALA A 298 1.60 34.06 -16.52
CA ALA A 298 2.64 33.21 -17.08
C ALA A 298 3.63 34.01 -17.93
N ASP A 299 4.91 33.75 -17.73
CA ASP A 299 5.94 34.09 -18.70
C ASP A 299 5.82 33.15 -19.91
N LEU A 300 6.17 33.64 -21.10
CA LEU A 300 6.29 32.85 -22.31
C LEU A 300 7.73 32.41 -22.53
N ASP A 301 7.91 31.17 -22.94
CA ASP A 301 9.19 30.67 -23.39
C ASP A 301 9.70 31.47 -24.61
N MET A 302 11.00 31.80 -24.59
CA MET A 302 11.63 32.68 -25.59
C MET A 302 11.66 32.05 -26.99
N THR A 303 11.66 30.73 -27.09
CA THR A 303 11.79 30.02 -28.37
C THR A 303 10.45 29.54 -28.91
N THR A 304 9.62 28.99 -28.03
CA THR A 304 8.37 28.31 -28.41
C THR A 304 7.14 29.18 -28.24
N GLY A 305 7.21 30.24 -27.41
CA GLY A 305 6.06 31.08 -27.05
C GLY A 305 4.97 30.38 -26.25
N LYS A 306 5.27 29.18 -25.73
CA LYS A 306 4.38 28.48 -24.82
C LYS A 306 4.51 29.05 -23.40
N PRO A 307 3.44 29.00 -22.59
CA PRO A 307 3.51 29.40 -21.19
C PRO A 307 4.48 28.55 -20.38
N ASP A 308 5.11 29.19 -19.38
CA ASP A 308 5.95 28.53 -18.39
C ASP A 308 5.16 27.46 -17.60
N GLN A 309 5.77 26.27 -17.48
CA GLN A 309 5.13 25.11 -16.85
C GLN A 309 4.87 25.31 -15.35
N SER A 310 5.70 26.09 -14.64
CA SER A 310 5.47 26.39 -13.23
C SER A 310 4.24 27.26 -13.04
N ALA A 311 3.97 28.20 -13.95
CA ALA A 311 2.76 29.02 -13.92
C ALA A 311 1.49 28.19 -14.16
N ILE A 312 1.54 27.25 -15.12
CA ILE A 312 0.45 26.30 -15.35
C ILE A 312 0.20 25.48 -14.08
N LYS A 313 1.23 24.82 -13.52
CA LYS A 313 1.09 24.00 -12.30
C LYS A 313 0.56 24.81 -11.12
N ALA A 314 1.05 26.04 -10.93
CA ALA A 314 0.57 26.92 -9.87
C ALA A 314 -0.93 27.22 -10.01
N ALA A 315 -1.40 27.51 -11.24
CA ALA A 315 -2.82 27.75 -11.50
C ALA A 315 -3.67 26.50 -11.20
N GLN A 316 -3.17 25.32 -11.57
CA GLN A 316 -3.87 24.05 -11.33
C GLN A 316 -4.05 23.74 -9.84
N VAL A 317 -2.97 23.88 -9.06
CA VAL A 317 -2.97 23.57 -7.62
C VAL A 317 -3.97 24.43 -6.86
N VAL A 318 -4.26 25.64 -7.32
CA VAL A 318 -5.13 26.60 -6.63
C VAL A 318 -6.51 26.76 -7.25
N ASP A 319 -6.88 25.89 -8.20
CA ASP A 319 -8.09 26.02 -9.03
C ASP A 319 -8.22 27.44 -9.63
N GLY A 320 -7.08 27.96 -10.11
CA GLY A 320 -6.92 29.31 -10.63
C GLY A 320 -7.03 29.42 -12.14
N PHE A 321 -6.86 30.65 -12.62
CA PHE A 321 -6.85 31.01 -14.03
C PHE A 321 -5.42 31.28 -14.50
N LEU A 322 -5.14 31.07 -15.78
CA LEU A 322 -3.86 31.41 -16.41
C LEU A 322 -4.06 32.59 -17.35
N ALA A 323 -3.33 33.67 -17.10
CA ALA A 323 -3.26 34.85 -17.97
C ALA A 323 -1.96 34.78 -18.78
N LEU A 324 -2.08 34.93 -20.10
CA LEU A 324 -0.95 34.91 -21.04
C LEU A 324 -0.78 36.28 -21.68
N PRO A 325 0.45 36.82 -21.78
CA PRO A 325 0.68 38.04 -22.55
C PRO A 325 0.56 37.71 -24.05
N ASP A 326 -0.29 38.44 -24.77
CA ASP A 326 -0.50 38.23 -26.21
C ASP A 326 0.02 39.42 -27.02
N PHE A 327 1.24 39.23 -27.55
CA PHE A 327 1.98 40.16 -28.40
C PHE A 327 1.53 40.15 -29.87
N GLY A 328 0.58 39.28 -30.24
CA GLY A 328 0.17 39.09 -31.63
C GLY A 328 1.18 38.29 -32.48
N PRO A 329 0.99 38.26 -33.81
CA PRO A 329 1.72 37.37 -34.71
C PRO A 329 3.19 37.76 -34.90
N ASP A 330 3.54 39.03 -34.71
CA ASP A 330 4.89 39.57 -34.96
C ASP A 330 5.74 39.64 -33.68
N ARG A 331 5.47 38.75 -32.71
CA ARG A 331 6.19 38.68 -31.43
C ARG A 331 7.68 38.44 -31.65
N GLU A 332 8.52 39.28 -31.04
CA GLU A 332 9.97 39.06 -31.01
C GLU A 332 10.37 38.05 -29.91
N PRO A 333 11.40 37.21 -30.10
CA PRO A 333 11.83 36.22 -29.11
C PRO A 333 12.16 36.76 -27.71
N GLY A 334 12.50 38.05 -27.59
CA GLY A 334 12.79 38.72 -26.32
C GLY A 334 11.56 39.17 -25.53
N GLN A 335 10.37 39.15 -26.12
CA GLN A 335 9.11 39.57 -25.51
C GLN A 335 8.48 38.38 -24.80
N LYS A 336 8.50 38.34 -23.46
CA LYS A 336 8.10 37.13 -22.73
C LYS A 336 7.04 37.35 -21.67
N ASP A 337 7.01 38.52 -21.05
CA ASP A 337 6.19 38.78 -19.87
C ASP A 337 5.23 39.96 -20.05
N PHE A 338 4.32 40.16 -19.11
CA PHE A 338 3.35 41.27 -19.16
C PHE A 338 3.99 42.65 -19.08
N ASN A 339 5.22 42.77 -18.56
CA ASN A 339 5.93 44.05 -18.59
C ASN A 339 6.41 44.37 -20.00
N ASP A 340 6.99 43.39 -20.71
CA ASP A 340 7.36 43.57 -22.11
C ASP A 340 6.12 43.92 -22.96
N LEU A 341 4.96 43.29 -22.67
CA LEU A 341 3.69 43.61 -23.33
C LEU A 341 3.24 45.04 -23.06
N ALA A 342 3.36 45.51 -21.82
CA ALA A 342 3.05 46.90 -21.46
C ALA A 342 3.94 47.90 -22.20
N VAL A 343 5.23 47.60 -22.37
CA VAL A 343 6.19 48.48 -23.07
C VAL A 343 5.85 48.58 -24.56
N VAL A 344 5.50 47.46 -25.20
CA VAL A 344 5.30 47.41 -26.65
C VAL A 344 3.88 47.83 -27.06
N HIS A 345 2.86 47.40 -26.30
CA HIS A 345 1.45 47.55 -26.67
C HIS A 345 0.60 48.33 -25.66
N GLY A 346 1.18 48.76 -24.53
CA GLY A 346 0.50 49.57 -23.51
C GLY A 346 -0.31 48.76 -22.48
N LEU A 347 -0.74 49.45 -21.43
CA LEU A 347 -1.45 48.84 -20.28
C LEU A 347 -2.87 48.35 -20.61
N GLU A 348 -3.55 48.94 -21.59
CA GLU A 348 -4.88 48.46 -22.00
C GLU A 348 -4.79 47.05 -22.60
N ARG A 349 -3.73 46.77 -23.37
CA ARG A 349 -3.51 45.43 -23.92
C ARG A 349 -3.22 44.40 -22.83
N VAL A 350 -2.49 44.80 -21.78
CA VAL A 350 -2.24 43.99 -20.59
C VAL A 350 -3.56 43.64 -19.90
N LYS A 351 -4.43 44.64 -19.71
CA LYS A 351 -5.76 44.46 -19.10
C LYS A 351 -6.60 43.45 -19.89
N GLU A 352 -6.70 43.59 -21.21
CA GLU A 352 -7.45 42.65 -22.06
C GLU A 352 -6.98 41.20 -21.88
N CYS A 353 -5.66 40.99 -21.83
CA CYS A 353 -5.09 39.65 -21.65
C CYS A 353 -5.40 39.07 -20.27
N ILE A 354 -5.37 39.90 -19.21
CA ILE A 354 -5.71 39.49 -17.85
C ILE A 354 -7.21 39.19 -17.71
N GLU A 355 -8.09 39.95 -18.39
CA GLU A 355 -9.53 39.70 -18.40
C GLU A 355 -9.90 38.42 -19.17
N LYS A 356 -9.11 38.05 -20.18
CA LYS A 356 -9.25 36.81 -20.95
C LYS A 356 -8.57 35.58 -20.31
N ALA A 357 -8.08 35.70 -19.08
CA ALA A 357 -7.45 34.58 -18.38
C ALA A 357 -8.37 33.35 -18.38
N GLN A 358 -7.82 32.19 -18.72
CA GLN A 358 -8.60 30.96 -18.88
C GLN A 358 -8.43 30.06 -17.67
N LYS A 359 -9.52 29.40 -17.26
CA LYS A 359 -9.44 28.39 -16.20
C LYS A 359 -8.57 27.24 -16.69
N VAL A 360 -7.55 26.89 -15.92
CA VAL A 360 -6.71 25.74 -16.27
C VAL A 360 -7.45 24.48 -15.84
N THR A 361 -8.29 23.95 -16.72
CA THR A 361 -8.83 22.61 -16.55
C THR A 361 -7.72 21.62 -16.81
N VAL A 362 -7.25 20.96 -15.75
CA VAL A 362 -6.39 19.78 -15.88
C VAL A 362 -7.27 18.66 -16.40
N SER A 363 -7.10 18.30 -17.67
CA SER A 363 -7.49 16.96 -18.05
C SER A 363 -6.62 16.01 -17.24
N ILE A 364 -7.23 15.08 -16.51
CA ILE A 364 -6.49 14.02 -15.80
C ILE A 364 -5.56 13.23 -16.75
N TRP A 365 -5.77 13.35 -18.07
CA TRP A 365 -4.97 12.74 -19.13
C TRP A 365 -3.72 13.55 -19.52
N ASP A 366 -3.64 14.84 -19.15
CA ASP A 366 -2.53 15.73 -19.53
C ASP A 366 -1.31 15.61 -18.60
N SER A 367 -1.41 14.79 -17.54
CA SER A 367 -0.33 14.52 -16.59
C SER A 367 -0.15 13.02 -16.40
N PRO A 368 0.32 12.29 -17.43
CA PRO A 368 0.62 10.87 -17.29
C PRO A 368 1.75 10.65 -16.28
N ALA A 369 1.79 9.44 -15.72
CA ALA A 369 2.87 9.02 -14.83
C ALA A 369 4.24 9.14 -15.52
N ASP A 370 5.24 9.63 -14.79
CA ASP A 370 6.64 9.62 -15.24
C ASP A 370 7.22 8.22 -15.08
N VAL A 371 7.02 7.39 -16.11
CA VAL A 371 7.47 5.99 -16.14
C VAL A 371 8.98 5.88 -15.99
N PHE A 372 9.75 6.80 -16.57
CA PHE A 372 11.21 6.74 -16.48
C PHE A 372 11.67 6.93 -15.03
N THR A 373 11.14 7.93 -14.34
CA THR A 373 11.42 8.13 -12.91
C THR A 373 10.97 6.92 -12.09
N MET A 374 9.78 6.37 -12.36
CA MET A 374 9.28 5.18 -11.65
C MET A 374 10.16 3.93 -11.86
N LEU A 375 10.83 3.81 -13.02
CA LEU A 375 11.74 2.68 -13.31
C LEU A 375 13.16 2.89 -12.76
N THR A 376 13.57 4.15 -12.59
CA THR A 376 14.97 4.50 -12.23
C THR A 376 15.14 4.95 -10.79
N THR A 377 14.04 5.08 -10.05
CA THR A 377 14.06 5.39 -8.61
C THR A 377 13.42 4.25 -7.82
N PRO A 378 13.85 4.00 -6.57
CA PRO A 378 13.19 3.02 -5.72
C PRO A 378 11.71 3.35 -5.56
N ALA A 379 10.85 2.33 -5.65
CA ALA A 379 9.44 2.50 -5.38
C ALA A 379 9.25 3.06 -3.97
N PRO A 380 8.39 4.07 -3.77
CA PRO A 380 8.10 4.58 -2.44
C PRO A 380 7.46 3.46 -1.60
N ASP A 381 7.76 3.45 -0.30
CA ASP A 381 7.08 2.58 0.66
C ASP A 381 5.58 2.81 0.55
N MET A 382 4.80 1.74 0.42
CA MET A 382 3.35 1.83 0.42
C MET A 382 2.87 1.77 1.87
N PRO A 383 2.49 2.90 2.48
CA PRO A 383 2.10 2.89 3.87
C PRO A 383 0.80 2.09 4.04
N CYS A 384 0.80 1.23 5.05
CA CYS A 384 -0.31 0.34 5.36
C CYS A 384 -0.75 0.57 6.79
N LEU A 385 -2.03 0.35 7.05
CA LEU A 385 -2.57 0.28 8.39
C LEU A 385 -2.23 -1.05 9.05
N LEU A 386 -2.42 -2.14 8.31
CA LEU A 386 -2.31 -3.51 8.80
C LEU A 386 -1.50 -4.36 7.81
N VAL A 387 -0.56 -5.15 8.33
CA VAL A 387 0.22 -6.14 7.56
C VAL A 387 0.07 -7.54 8.15
N ASP A 388 0.13 -8.56 7.31
CA ASP A 388 0.16 -9.97 7.72
C ASP A 388 1.59 -10.45 7.94
N VAL A 389 1.96 -10.66 9.20
CA VAL A 389 3.32 -11.02 9.60
C VAL A 389 3.60 -12.52 9.51
N ARG A 390 2.62 -13.34 9.11
CA ARG A 390 2.83 -14.77 8.82
C ARG A 390 3.57 -15.00 7.50
N THR A 391 3.92 -13.92 6.80
CA THR A 391 4.51 -13.92 5.47
C THR A 391 5.77 -13.07 5.47
N ASP A 392 6.74 -13.41 4.62
CA ASP A 392 8.02 -12.72 4.52
C ASP A 392 8.28 -12.29 3.05
N PRO A 393 8.35 -10.98 2.75
CA PRO A 393 8.09 -9.87 3.68
C PRO A 393 6.63 -9.81 4.14
N PRO A 394 6.31 -9.13 5.28
CA PRO A 394 4.94 -8.96 5.75
C PRO A 394 4.03 -8.41 4.66
N ALA A 395 2.89 -9.06 4.46
CA ALA A 395 2.03 -8.74 3.34
C ALA A 395 1.11 -7.56 3.66
N PRO A 396 0.96 -6.56 2.76
CA PRO A 396 0.13 -5.39 3.00
C PRO A 396 -1.36 -5.74 2.89
N THR A 397 -2.03 -5.94 4.02
CA THR A 397 -3.42 -6.41 4.07
C THR A 397 -4.43 -5.26 4.05
N MET A 398 -4.13 -4.14 4.71
CA MET A 398 -4.95 -2.94 4.70
C MET A 398 -4.11 -1.71 4.32
N PRO A 399 -4.07 -1.31 3.03
CA PRO A 399 -3.33 -0.12 2.60
C PRO A 399 -3.96 1.20 3.10
N LEU A 400 -3.14 2.20 3.40
CA LEU A 400 -3.62 3.56 3.67
C LEU A 400 -4.20 4.21 2.40
N GLY A 401 -5.12 5.15 2.60
CA GLY A 401 -5.78 5.89 1.52
C GLY A 401 -6.66 5.02 0.60
N ARG A 402 -6.97 3.79 1.00
CA ARG A 402 -7.80 2.84 0.25
C ARG A 402 -9.01 2.35 1.03
N GLY A 403 -10.11 2.15 0.31
CA GLY A 403 -11.33 1.57 0.84
C GLY A 403 -11.36 0.05 0.68
N GLY A 404 -11.90 -0.65 1.66
CA GLY A 404 -12.08 -2.10 1.64
C GLY A 404 -13.32 -2.55 2.39
N LEU A 405 -13.48 -3.86 2.48
CA LEU A 405 -14.71 -4.50 2.97
C LEU A 405 -14.44 -5.46 4.12
N LEU A 406 -15.39 -5.53 5.04
CA LEU A 406 -15.51 -6.61 6.00
C LEU A 406 -16.86 -7.30 5.80
N ALA A 407 -16.86 -8.47 5.17
CA ALA A 407 -18.05 -9.26 4.88
C ALA A 407 -18.26 -10.35 5.94
N GLY A 408 -19.50 -10.54 6.39
CA GLY A 408 -19.82 -11.61 7.31
C GLY A 408 -21.29 -11.69 7.69
N ILE A 409 -21.73 -12.86 8.13
CA ILE A 409 -23.14 -13.09 8.51
C ILE A 409 -23.49 -12.27 9.78
N GLY A 410 -24.77 -12.05 10.06
CA GLY A 410 -25.21 -11.48 11.34
C GLY A 410 -24.61 -12.26 12.52
N GLY A 411 -24.12 -11.55 13.54
CA GLY A 411 -23.52 -12.16 14.72
C GLY A 411 -22.09 -12.70 14.55
N SER A 412 -21.41 -12.48 13.42
CA SER A 412 -20.04 -12.99 13.16
C SER A 412 -18.89 -12.17 13.78
N SER A 413 -19.15 -11.22 14.69
CA SER A 413 -18.14 -10.31 15.29
C SER A 413 -17.56 -9.21 14.38
N LYS A 414 -18.23 -8.80 13.30
CA LYS A 414 -17.76 -7.72 12.40
C LYS A 414 -17.48 -6.40 13.14
N THR A 415 -18.47 -5.87 13.84
CA THR A 415 -18.37 -4.63 14.62
C THR A 415 -17.27 -4.73 15.68
N GLN A 416 -17.15 -5.89 16.33
CA GLN A 416 -16.11 -6.13 17.34
C GLN A 416 -14.71 -6.15 16.73
N PHE A 417 -14.54 -6.76 15.55
CA PHE A 417 -13.28 -6.72 14.81
C PHE A 417 -12.89 -5.29 14.47
N CYS A 418 -13.82 -4.47 13.95
CA CYS A 418 -13.56 -3.05 13.69
C CYS A 418 -13.19 -2.25 14.96
N LYS A 419 -13.85 -2.53 16.10
CA LYS A 419 -13.52 -1.92 17.40
C LYS A 419 -12.10 -2.29 17.84
N GLN A 420 -11.68 -3.56 17.70
CA GLN A 420 -10.32 -3.97 18.05
C GLN A 420 -9.26 -3.39 17.09
N VAL A 421 -9.52 -3.30 15.78
CA VAL A 421 -8.61 -2.62 14.84
C VAL A 421 -8.44 -1.16 15.26
N ALA A 422 -9.53 -0.46 15.57
CA ALA A 422 -9.49 0.93 16.01
C ALA A 422 -8.68 1.14 17.29
N LEU A 423 -8.79 0.21 18.25
CA LEU A 423 -7.96 0.22 19.46
C LEU A 423 -6.49 -0.04 19.14
N GLY A 424 -6.19 -0.99 18.25
CA GLY A 424 -4.84 -1.25 17.76
C GLY A 424 -4.21 -0.03 17.08
N VAL A 425 -4.97 0.70 16.28
CA VAL A 425 -4.53 1.94 15.65
C VAL A 425 -4.18 3.01 16.67
N VAL A 426 -4.92 3.09 17.78
CA VAL A 426 -4.64 4.08 18.82
C VAL A 426 -3.46 3.67 19.70
N LEU A 427 -3.36 2.38 20.04
CA LEU A 427 -2.39 1.87 21.01
C LEU A 427 -1.11 1.29 20.40
N GLY A 428 -1.10 1.02 19.09
CA GLY A 428 -0.03 0.31 18.39
C GLY A 428 -0.05 -1.22 18.54
N SER A 429 -0.96 -1.78 19.34
CA SER A 429 -1.14 -3.21 19.54
C SER A 429 -2.59 -3.53 19.92
N TRP A 430 -3.07 -4.71 19.50
CA TRP A 430 -4.47 -5.13 19.65
C TRP A 430 -4.65 -6.61 19.99
N GLY A 431 -3.55 -7.31 20.29
CA GLY A 431 -3.58 -8.71 20.74
C GLY A 431 -3.68 -9.74 19.60
N LEU A 432 -3.61 -9.30 18.35
CA LEU A 432 -3.49 -10.16 17.16
C LEU A 432 -2.19 -9.91 16.39
N ASP A 433 -1.22 -9.23 17.02
CA ASP A 433 0.01 -8.73 16.40
C ASP A 433 0.92 -9.85 15.86
N ASN A 434 0.77 -11.08 16.36
CA ASN A 434 1.44 -12.29 15.86
C ASN A 434 0.90 -12.79 14.51
N VAL A 435 -0.23 -12.24 14.06
CA VAL A 435 -0.86 -12.54 12.77
C VAL A 435 -0.92 -11.27 11.93
N TRP A 436 -1.46 -10.21 12.51
CA TRP A 436 -1.69 -8.93 11.88
C TRP A 436 -1.16 -7.79 12.74
N GLN A 437 -0.11 -7.14 12.28
CA GLN A 437 0.53 -6.04 12.98
C GLN A 437 -0.02 -4.70 12.50
N ILE A 438 -0.19 -3.76 13.43
CA ILE A 438 -0.54 -2.35 13.14
C ILE A 438 0.74 -1.61 12.76
N GLU A 439 0.85 -1.22 11.49
CA GLU A 439 2.00 -0.47 10.98
C GLU A 439 1.85 1.05 11.14
N THR A 440 0.61 1.55 11.13
CA THR A 440 0.33 2.98 11.26
C THR A 440 -0.61 3.26 12.42
N THR A 441 -0.10 3.96 13.43
CA THR A 441 -0.88 4.47 14.56
C THR A 441 -1.44 5.86 14.31
N GLY A 442 -2.56 6.20 14.93
CA GLY A 442 -3.15 7.53 14.84
C GLY A 442 -4.53 7.60 15.48
N LYS A 443 -5.40 8.46 14.95
CA LYS A 443 -6.81 8.50 15.33
C LYS A 443 -7.61 7.48 14.54
N ALA A 444 -8.59 6.89 15.21
CA ALA A 444 -9.55 5.98 14.60
C ALA A 444 -10.97 6.54 14.74
N LEU A 445 -11.76 6.43 13.67
CA LEU A 445 -13.14 6.91 13.63
C LEU A 445 -14.10 5.77 13.28
N LEU A 446 -15.12 5.56 14.11
CA LEU A 446 -16.16 4.55 13.90
C LEU A 446 -17.50 5.24 13.68
N VAL A 447 -18.15 4.97 12.56
CA VAL A 447 -19.56 5.35 12.29
C VAL A 447 -20.40 4.09 12.44
N LEU A 448 -21.12 4.00 13.55
CA LEU A 448 -21.94 2.83 13.92
C LEU A 448 -23.41 3.19 13.76
N THR A 449 -24.05 2.75 12.69
CA THR A 449 -25.42 3.16 12.35
C THR A 449 -26.48 2.33 13.07
N GLU A 450 -26.11 1.20 13.67
CA GLU A 450 -27.01 0.30 14.41
C GLU A 450 -26.78 0.34 15.93
N ASP A 451 -25.62 0.79 16.42
CA ASP A 451 -25.30 0.85 17.86
C ASP A 451 -25.80 2.15 18.50
N THR A 452 -26.42 2.02 19.68
CA THR A 452 -26.71 3.15 20.59
C THR A 452 -25.47 3.54 21.40
N ALA A 453 -25.53 4.67 22.11
CA ALA A 453 -24.45 5.08 23.00
C ALA A 453 -24.24 4.07 24.14
N GLU A 454 -25.33 3.47 24.63
CA GLU A 454 -25.33 2.42 25.65
C GLU A 454 -24.66 1.14 25.15
N ASP A 455 -24.95 0.71 23.91
CA ASP A 455 -24.31 -0.46 23.28
C ASP A 455 -22.79 -0.25 23.15
N VAL A 456 -22.38 0.94 22.70
CA VAL A 456 -20.97 1.31 22.60
C VAL A 456 -20.32 1.29 23.99
N HIS A 457 -20.93 1.92 24.99
CA HIS A 457 -20.42 1.94 26.36
C HIS A 457 -20.25 0.51 26.88
N ALA A 458 -21.28 -0.34 26.79
CA ALA A 458 -21.21 -1.73 27.24
C ALA A 458 -20.08 -2.50 26.54
N SER A 459 -19.95 -2.36 25.22
CA SER A 459 -18.87 -3.04 24.48
C SER A 459 -17.48 -2.56 24.89
N LEU A 460 -17.28 -1.25 25.06
CA LEU A 460 -15.98 -0.70 25.46
C LEU A 460 -15.63 -1.02 26.90
N SER A 461 -16.60 -1.05 27.82
CA SER A 461 -16.33 -1.35 29.24
C SER A 461 -15.79 -2.76 29.45
N TYR A 462 -16.25 -3.74 28.65
CA TYR A 462 -15.70 -5.10 28.70
C TYR A 462 -14.25 -5.16 28.25
N ILE A 463 -13.88 -4.40 27.22
CA ILE A 463 -12.50 -4.30 26.73
C ILE A 463 -11.64 -3.50 27.72
N ALA A 464 -12.21 -2.47 28.36
CA ALA A 464 -11.52 -1.54 29.24
C ALA A 464 -10.90 -2.19 30.49
N SER A 465 -11.43 -3.34 30.93
CA SER A 465 -10.84 -4.12 32.03
C SER A 465 -9.38 -4.52 31.79
N GLN A 466 -8.92 -4.45 30.54
CA GLN A 466 -7.56 -4.83 30.11
C GLN A 466 -6.62 -3.63 29.97
N PHE A 467 -7.09 -2.41 30.23
CA PHE A 467 -6.31 -1.18 30.00
C PHE A 467 -5.85 -0.51 31.29
N THR A 468 -4.65 0.02 31.25
CA THR A 468 -4.11 0.96 32.22
C THR A 468 -4.83 2.31 32.10
N GLU A 469 -4.68 3.16 33.12
CA GLU A 469 -5.26 4.51 33.10
C GLU A 469 -4.70 5.36 31.93
N ASP A 470 -3.42 5.18 31.59
CA ASP A 470 -2.77 5.90 30.49
C ASP A 470 -3.27 5.43 29.12
N GLU A 471 -3.44 4.11 28.92
CA GLU A 471 -4.06 3.56 27.71
C GLU A 471 -5.51 4.07 27.56
N ALA A 472 -6.28 4.11 28.66
CA ALA A 472 -7.65 4.62 28.64
C ALA A 472 -7.70 6.12 28.24
N ARG A 473 -6.74 6.93 28.69
CA ARG A 473 -6.61 8.34 28.28
C ARG A 473 -6.22 8.47 26.82
N ALA A 474 -5.30 7.63 26.33
CA ALA A 474 -4.90 7.61 24.92
C ALA A 474 -6.09 7.24 24.01
N ILE A 475 -6.88 6.23 24.40
CA ILE A 475 -8.13 5.86 23.73
C ILE A 475 -9.09 7.04 23.71
N ALA A 476 -9.35 7.68 24.85
CA ALA A 476 -10.27 8.80 24.93
C ALA A 476 -9.86 10.01 24.05
N ALA A 477 -8.55 10.22 23.83
CA ALA A 477 -8.04 11.31 23.01
C ALA A 477 -8.05 11.02 21.48
N ASN A 478 -8.05 9.74 21.09
CA ASN A 478 -7.77 9.34 19.70
C ASN A 478 -8.81 8.42 19.07
N LEU A 479 -9.69 7.80 19.86
CA LEU A 479 -10.82 7.02 19.35
C LEU A 479 -12.09 7.88 19.30
N ILE A 480 -12.63 8.04 18.10
CA ILE A 480 -13.85 8.81 17.82
C ILE A 480 -14.94 7.81 17.43
N ILE A 481 -16.06 7.80 18.16
CA ILE A 481 -17.19 6.91 17.85
C ILE A 481 -18.45 7.76 17.70
N TYR A 482 -19.14 7.56 16.58
CA TYR A 482 -20.47 8.07 16.32
C TYR A 482 -21.49 6.93 16.44
N PRO A 483 -22.14 6.74 17.61
CA PRO A 483 -23.27 5.84 17.77
C PRO A 483 -24.52 6.52 17.22
N LEU A 484 -24.94 6.12 16.02
CA LEU A 484 -25.96 6.80 15.22
C LEU A 484 -27.22 5.97 15.04
N ALA A 485 -27.47 4.98 15.90
CA ALA A 485 -28.74 4.27 15.93
C ALA A 485 -29.93 5.25 15.94
N GLY A 486 -30.82 5.10 14.96
CA GLY A 486 -32.01 5.94 14.80
C GLY A 486 -31.77 7.30 14.13
N GLN A 487 -30.56 7.62 13.69
CA GLN A 487 -30.25 8.83 12.93
C GLN A 487 -30.27 8.58 11.42
N ASP A 488 -30.57 9.60 10.62
CA ASP A 488 -30.40 9.53 9.16
C ASP A 488 -28.94 9.79 8.79
N VAL A 489 -28.26 8.75 8.33
CA VAL A 489 -26.81 8.74 8.07
C VAL A 489 -26.48 8.41 6.61
N ARG A 490 -27.43 8.64 5.70
CA ARG A 490 -27.26 8.40 4.27
C ARG A 490 -26.11 9.24 3.69
N LEU A 491 -24.99 8.57 3.40
CA LEU A 491 -23.84 9.11 2.68
C LEU A 491 -24.03 9.05 1.15
N LEU A 492 -24.91 8.16 0.68
CA LEU A 492 -25.35 8.08 -0.71
C LEU A 492 -26.88 8.22 -0.79
N GLN A 493 -27.36 9.08 -1.68
CA GLN A 493 -28.78 9.33 -1.90
C GLN A 493 -29.15 9.10 -3.36
N LYS A 494 -30.37 8.59 -3.61
CA LYS A 494 -30.89 8.43 -4.98
C LYS A 494 -31.32 9.81 -5.51
N THR A 495 -30.84 10.16 -6.71
CA THR A 495 -31.30 11.32 -7.46
C THR A 495 -32.70 11.09 -8.02
N THR A 496 -33.29 12.13 -8.61
CA THR A 496 -34.56 12.03 -9.37
C THR A 496 -34.48 11.08 -10.57
N THR A 497 -33.27 10.83 -11.10
CA THR A 497 -33.03 9.87 -12.18
C THR A 497 -32.75 8.46 -11.67
N GLY A 498 -32.79 8.24 -10.35
CA GLY A 498 -32.61 6.93 -9.71
C GLY A 498 -31.15 6.50 -9.53
N THR A 499 -30.17 7.37 -9.82
CA THR A 499 -28.74 7.08 -9.63
C THR A 499 -28.28 7.48 -8.24
N LEU A 500 -27.38 6.71 -7.62
CA LEU A 500 -26.79 7.09 -6.34
C LEU A 500 -25.70 8.16 -6.51
N GLU A 501 -25.83 9.24 -5.74
CA GLU A 501 -24.83 10.30 -5.62
C GLU A 501 -24.42 10.53 -4.16
N LYS A 502 -23.21 11.05 -3.97
CA LYS A 502 -22.69 11.43 -2.65
C LYS A 502 -23.51 12.56 -2.07
N SER A 503 -24.06 12.34 -0.88
CA SER A 503 -24.87 13.33 -0.18
C SER A 503 -24.00 14.47 0.39
N PRO A 504 -24.59 15.61 0.78
CA PRO A 504 -23.88 16.63 1.54
C PRO A 504 -23.25 16.09 2.84
N LEU A 505 -23.86 15.07 3.45
CA LEU A 505 -23.35 14.43 4.67
C LEU A 505 -22.03 13.70 4.40
N PHE A 506 -21.84 13.10 3.22
CA PHE A 506 -20.56 12.53 2.82
C PHE A 506 -19.44 13.57 2.82
N TYR A 507 -19.65 14.72 2.17
CA TYR A 507 -18.63 15.78 2.13
C TYR A 507 -18.36 16.40 3.51
N SER A 508 -19.41 16.52 4.33
CA SER A 508 -19.28 16.94 5.73
C SER A 508 -18.43 15.95 6.55
N LEU A 509 -18.62 14.64 6.35
CA LEU A 509 -17.79 13.60 6.99
C LEU A 509 -16.33 13.68 6.53
N VAL A 510 -16.08 13.85 5.22
CA VAL A 510 -14.72 14.06 4.68
C VAL A 510 -14.05 15.25 5.38
N GLN A 511 -14.76 16.38 5.48
CA GLN A 511 -14.22 17.58 6.12
C GLN A 511 -13.95 17.35 7.62
N LYS A 512 -14.89 16.73 8.35
CA LYS A 512 -14.68 16.38 9.77
C LYS A 512 -13.44 15.51 9.99
N ILE A 513 -13.23 14.50 9.14
CA ILE A 513 -12.05 13.62 9.23
C ILE A 513 -10.76 14.45 9.05
N LYS A 514 -10.75 15.38 8.09
CA LYS A 514 -9.61 16.29 7.87
C LYS A 514 -9.40 17.23 9.06
N ASP A 515 -10.48 17.79 9.61
CA ASP A 515 -10.43 18.73 10.74
C ASP A 515 -9.89 18.08 12.01
N PHE A 516 -10.20 16.80 12.26
CA PHE A 516 -9.65 16.05 13.39
C PHE A 516 -8.13 15.90 13.31
N GLY A 517 -7.58 15.81 12.09
CA GLY A 517 -6.16 15.56 11.83
C GLY A 517 -5.69 14.18 12.31
N GLY A 518 -4.77 13.56 11.57
CA GLY A 518 -4.15 12.30 11.98
C GLY A 518 -5.10 11.09 12.08
N VAL A 519 -6.28 11.15 11.46
CA VAL A 519 -7.17 9.98 11.33
C VAL A 519 -6.58 9.05 10.27
N VAL A 520 -6.27 7.81 10.67
CA VAL A 520 -5.66 6.80 9.79
C VAL A 520 -6.57 5.60 9.55
N PHE A 521 -7.63 5.44 10.36
CA PHE A 521 -8.62 4.38 10.21
C PHE A 521 -10.06 4.91 10.35
N VAL A 522 -10.93 4.48 9.44
CA VAL A 522 -12.36 4.76 9.45
C VAL A 522 -13.12 3.45 9.26
N ALA A 523 -14.10 3.14 10.11
CA ALA A 523 -15.03 2.05 9.88
C ALA A 523 -16.46 2.58 9.73
N LEU A 524 -17.19 2.07 8.74
CA LEU A 524 -18.58 2.39 8.47
C LEU A 524 -19.41 1.11 8.62
N ASP A 525 -20.25 1.04 9.66
CA ASP A 525 -20.92 -0.20 10.05
C ASP A 525 -22.40 0.00 10.42
N PRO A 526 -23.34 -0.71 9.76
CA PRO A 526 -23.21 -1.43 8.49
C PRO A 526 -23.36 -0.56 7.25
N ALA A 527 -22.93 -1.10 6.11
CA ALA A 527 -23.04 -0.50 4.78
C ALA A 527 -24.47 -0.12 4.39
N LEU A 528 -25.45 -0.93 4.81
CA LEU A 528 -26.87 -0.75 4.48
C LEU A 528 -27.44 0.54 5.10
N GLY A 529 -26.92 0.99 6.24
CA GLY A 529 -27.37 2.22 6.89
C GLY A 529 -26.95 3.50 6.16
N LEU A 530 -26.03 3.40 5.20
CA LEU A 530 -25.34 4.54 4.60
C LEU A 530 -25.91 4.96 3.24
N SER A 531 -26.91 4.27 2.71
CA SER A 531 -27.36 4.48 1.34
C SER A 531 -28.85 4.20 1.10
N ASP A 532 -29.47 4.97 0.21
CA ASP A 532 -30.78 4.65 -0.40
C ASP A 532 -30.73 3.52 -1.45
N GLY A 533 -29.55 2.94 -1.66
CA GLY A 533 -29.29 1.90 -2.65
C GLY A 533 -29.99 0.58 -2.34
N GLU A 534 -30.31 -0.16 -3.40
CA GLU A 534 -30.86 -1.50 -3.27
C GLU A 534 -29.75 -2.55 -3.15
N GLU A 535 -29.87 -3.45 -2.17
CA GLU A 535 -28.88 -4.51 -1.91
C GLU A 535 -28.70 -5.46 -3.12
N MET A 536 -29.74 -5.61 -3.95
CA MET A 536 -29.71 -6.49 -5.13
C MET A 536 -29.23 -5.77 -6.41
N SER A 537 -29.08 -4.44 -6.39
CA SER A 537 -28.62 -3.65 -7.54
C SER A 537 -27.09 -3.64 -7.62
N GLN A 538 -26.52 -4.24 -8.67
CA GLN A 538 -25.07 -4.22 -8.88
C GLN A 538 -24.52 -2.79 -9.00
N ALA A 539 -25.27 -1.88 -9.61
CA ALA A 539 -24.86 -0.48 -9.76
C ALA A 539 -24.80 0.23 -8.40
N ASP A 540 -25.80 0.01 -7.55
CA ASP A 540 -25.88 0.64 -6.24
C ASP A 540 -24.79 0.10 -5.31
N GLN A 541 -24.57 -1.21 -5.34
CA GLN A 541 -23.50 -1.87 -4.58
C GLN A 541 -22.10 -1.42 -5.02
N ARG A 542 -21.89 -1.20 -6.33
CA ARG A 542 -20.64 -0.62 -6.85
C ARG A 542 -20.45 0.82 -6.38
N ALA A 543 -21.51 1.63 -6.41
CA ALA A 543 -21.47 3.01 -5.93
C ALA A 543 -21.14 3.08 -4.43
N LEU A 544 -21.68 2.15 -3.63
CA LEU A 544 -21.43 2.04 -2.20
C LEU A 544 -19.98 1.68 -1.88
N GLY A 545 -19.42 0.65 -2.54
CA GLY A 545 -18.01 0.31 -2.38
C GLY A 545 -17.07 1.43 -2.88
N LYS A 546 -17.45 2.10 -3.99
CA LYS A 546 -16.69 3.25 -4.52
C LYS A 546 -16.71 4.44 -3.55
N MET A 547 -17.82 4.68 -2.86
CA MET A 547 -17.93 5.73 -1.86
C MET A 547 -16.93 5.54 -0.73
N ALA A 548 -16.72 4.30 -0.26
CA ALA A 548 -15.71 3.99 0.74
C ALA A 548 -14.27 4.20 0.24
N ASP A 549 -13.94 3.79 -1.00
CA ASP A 549 -12.61 4.06 -1.61
C ASP A 549 -12.40 5.57 -1.81
N ASP A 550 -13.43 6.31 -2.23
CA ASP A 550 -13.35 7.76 -2.40
C ASP A 550 -13.19 8.51 -1.08
N LEU A 551 -13.79 8.03 0.02
CA LEU A 551 -13.59 8.56 1.36
C LEU A 551 -12.14 8.36 1.80
N ALA A 552 -11.61 7.16 1.60
CA ALA A 552 -10.22 6.82 1.91
C ALA A 552 -9.22 7.67 1.10
N VAL A 553 -9.41 7.79 -0.21
CA VAL A 553 -8.53 8.59 -1.09
C VAL A 553 -8.54 10.08 -0.70
N GLN A 554 -9.70 10.63 -0.34
CA GLN A 554 -9.81 12.05 0.02
C GLN A 554 -9.28 12.39 1.40
N THR A 555 -9.19 11.41 2.30
CA THR A 555 -8.78 11.62 3.70
C THR A 555 -7.39 11.07 4.00
N GLY A 556 -6.87 10.14 3.20
CA GLY A 556 -5.64 9.41 3.45
C GLY A 556 -5.79 8.24 4.43
N ALA A 557 -6.93 8.10 5.09
CA ALA A 557 -7.21 7.00 6.01
C ALA A 557 -7.54 5.69 5.26
N THR A 558 -7.30 4.55 5.91
CA THR A 558 -7.92 3.29 5.50
C THR A 558 -9.40 3.31 5.88
N CYS A 559 -10.30 3.02 4.94
CA CYS A 559 -11.74 2.96 5.20
C CYS A 559 -12.26 1.53 5.06
N ILE A 560 -12.88 0.98 6.10
CA ILE A 560 -13.59 -0.31 6.05
C ILE A 560 -15.09 -0.08 6.00
N LEU A 561 -15.73 -0.70 5.01
CA LEU A 561 -17.17 -0.80 4.89
C LEU A 561 -17.64 -2.18 5.34
N VAL A 562 -18.48 -2.24 6.37
CA VAL A 562 -18.96 -3.52 6.92
C VAL A 562 -20.23 -3.97 6.18
N ALA A 563 -20.15 -5.10 5.50
CA ALA A 563 -21.26 -5.64 4.71
C ALA A 563 -21.72 -7.00 5.25
N HIS A 564 -23.00 -7.31 5.06
CA HIS A 564 -23.47 -8.68 5.31
C HIS A 564 -22.95 -9.63 4.24
N ALA A 565 -22.60 -10.85 4.62
CA ALA A 565 -22.26 -11.89 3.64
C ALA A 565 -23.50 -12.52 3.01
N SER A 566 -23.33 -13.07 1.81
CA SER A 566 -24.36 -13.84 1.10
C SER A 566 -24.74 -15.10 1.87
N LYS A 567 -25.97 -15.59 1.67
CA LYS A 567 -26.43 -16.85 2.31
C LYS A 567 -25.61 -18.08 1.85
N GLY A 568 -24.96 -18.02 0.69
CA GLY A 568 -24.11 -19.11 0.17
C GLY A 568 -22.82 -19.33 0.97
N THR A 569 -22.32 -18.28 1.63
CA THR A 569 -21.08 -18.29 2.43
C THR A 569 -21.26 -18.99 3.78
N ILE A 570 -22.52 -19.22 4.22
CA ILE A 570 -22.84 -19.83 5.52
C ILE A 570 -22.25 -21.24 5.66
N ASN A 571 -22.26 -22.03 4.58
CA ASN A 571 -21.87 -23.44 4.60
C ASN A 571 -20.72 -23.76 3.62
N SER A 572 -20.00 -22.75 3.12
CA SER A 572 -18.87 -23.01 2.21
C SER A 572 -17.71 -23.68 2.95
N ASP A 573 -17.01 -24.61 2.30
CA ASP A 573 -15.83 -25.22 2.93
C ASP A 573 -14.64 -24.24 3.01
N GLU A 574 -14.59 -23.27 2.09
CA GLU A 574 -13.56 -22.24 2.04
C GLU A 574 -14.17 -20.84 2.07
N LEU A 575 -13.44 -19.89 2.67
CA LEU A 575 -13.73 -18.47 2.58
C LEU A 575 -13.07 -17.93 1.32
N SER A 576 -13.87 -17.48 0.37
CA SER A 576 -13.42 -16.88 -0.89
C SER A 576 -13.89 -15.44 -1.01
N SER A 577 -13.33 -14.72 -1.97
CA SER A 577 -13.77 -13.37 -2.31
C SER A 577 -15.21 -13.34 -2.82
N HIS A 578 -15.79 -12.13 -2.87
CA HIS A 578 -17.18 -11.91 -3.28
C HIS A 578 -18.20 -12.53 -2.32
N SER A 579 -17.81 -12.63 -1.06
CA SER A 579 -18.66 -13.18 -0.01
C SER A 579 -19.74 -12.20 0.45
N ALA A 580 -19.62 -10.90 0.13
CA ALA A 580 -20.61 -9.89 0.44
C ALA A 580 -21.97 -10.11 -0.27
N ARG A 581 -23.05 -9.76 0.42
CA ARG A 581 -24.43 -9.79 -0.08
C ARG A 581 -24.63 -8.65 -1.07
N GLY A 582 -25.34 -8.93 -2.17
CA GLY A 582 -25.42 -8.03 -3.32
C GLY A 582 -24.44 -8.35 -4.45
N GLY A 583 -23.63 -9.41 -4.30
CA GLY A 583 -22.80 -9.97 -5.38
C GLY A 583 -21.41 -9.33 -5.48
N GLY A 584 -20.71 -9.65 -6.57
CA GLY A 584 -19.31 -9.25 -6.73
C GLY A 584 -19.07 -7.74 -6.85
N ALA A 585 -20.06 -6.94 -7.22
CA ALA A 585 -19.88 -5.52 -7.52
C ALA A 585 -19.41 -4.65 -6.35
N ILE A 586 -19.87 -4.90 -5.12
CA ILE A 586 -19.36 -4.18 -3.95
C ILE A 586 -17.90 -4.58 -3.69
N THR A 587 -17.60 -5.87 -3.81
CA THR A 587 -16.26 -6.44 -3.64
C THR A 587 -15.29 -5.89 -4.67
N ASP A 588 -15.71 -5.74 -5.92
CA ASP A 588 -14.92 -5.19 -7.02
C ASP A 588 -14.52 -3.74 -6.80
N ALA A 589 -15.37 -2.96 -6.14
CA ALA A 589 -15.09 -1.57 -5.82
C ALA A 589 -14.08 -1.41 -4.67
N GLY A 590 -14.03 -2.37 -3.74
CA GLY A 590 -13.05 -2.42 -2.66
C GLY A 590 -11.64 -2.84 -3.13
N ARG A 591 -10.61 -2.29 -2.48
CA ARG A 591 -9.19 -2.60 -2.73
C ARG A 591 -8.65 -3.72 -1.86
N PHE A 592 -9.33 -4.00 -0.76
CA PHE A 592 -9.12 -5.18 0.07
C PHE A 592 -10.46 -5.71 0.61
N GLU A 593 -10.51 -6.98 0.99
CA GLU A 593 -11.68 -7.65 1.57
C GLU A 593 -11.24 -8.60 2.67
N PHE A 594 -11.90 -8.52 3.82
CA PHE A 594 -11.89 -9.52 4.87
C PHE A 594 -13.25 -10.20 4.92
N THR A 595 -13.24 -11.52 5.10
CA THR A 595 -14.44 -12.30 5.37
C THR A 595 -14.35 -12.92 6.76
N ILE A 596 -15.41 -12.79 7.55
CA ILE A 596 -15.52 -13.35 8.91
C ILE A 596 -16.76 -14.22 9.09
N ARG A 597 -16.56 -15.44 9.60
CA ARG A 597 -17.60 -16.46 9.78
C ARG A 597 -17.41 -17.27 11.05
N THR A 598 -18.50 -17.63 11.72
CA THR A 598 -18.47 -18.58 12.85
C THR A 598 -18.22 -20.00 12.38
N MET A 599 -17.50 -20.81 13.16
CA MET A 599 -17.18 -22.20 12.83
C MET A 599 -18.42 -23.04 12.44
N ILE A 600 -18.35 -23.70 11.28
CA ILE A 600 -19.42 -24.58 10.79
C ILE A 600 -19.27 -25.99 11.41
N PRO A 601 -20.35 -26.80 11.46
CA PRO A 601 -20.30 -28.14 12.06
C PRO A 601 -19.23 -29.07 11.45
N ARG A 602 -18.97 -28.96 10.14
CA ARG A 602 -17.94 -29.76 9.46
C ARG A 602 -16.52 -29.41 9.91
N GLU A 603 -16.22 -28.12 10.07
CA GLU A 603 -14.92 -27.66 10.61
C GLU A 603 -14.75 -28.14 12.06
N ALA A 604 -15.80 -28.02 12.88
CA ALA A 604 -15.78 -28.52 14.25
C ALA A 604 -15.46 -30.02 14.32
N GLN A 605 -16.02 -30.82 13.40
CA GLN A 605 -15.69 -32.24 13.29
C GLN A 605 -14.21 -32.47 12.93
N ALA A 606 -13.63 -31.67 12.03
CA ALA A 606 -12.23 -31.78 11.65
C ALA A 606 -11.28 -31.51 12.83
N TYR A 607 -11.62 -30.56 13.69
CA TYR A 607 -10.87 -30.23 14.91
C TYR A 607 -11.32 -31.00 16.16
N ARG A 608 -12.25 -31.96 16.03
CA ARG A 608 -12.84 -32.74 17.15
C ARG A 608 -13.46 -31.88 18.26
N ILE A 609 -14.11 -30.78 17.89
CA ILE A 609 -14.85 -29.90 18.78
C ILE A 609 -16.30 -30.38 18.84
N GLU A 610 -16.66 -31.05 19.93
CA GLU A 610 -18.01 -31.59 20.15
C GLU A 610 -18.93 -30.58 20.85
N ASP A 611 -18.36 -29.71 21.69
CA ASP A 611 -19.14 -28.73 22.44
C ASP A 611 -19.68 -27.60 21.54
N ILE A 612 -20.98 -27.36 21.65
CA ILE A 612 -21.67 -26.38 20.80
C ILE A 612 -21.30 -24.95 21.22
N GLU A 613 -21.09 -24.71 22.51
CA GLU A 613 -20.71 -23.40 23.04
C GLU A 613 -19.29 -23.04 22.57
N GLU A 614 -18.35 -23.97 22.72
CA GLU A 614 -16.99 -23.84 22.20
C GLU A 614 -16.99 -23.58 20.69
N ARG A 615 -17.71 -24.39 19.90
CA ARG A 615 -17.83 -24.17 18.44
C ARG A 615 -18.36 -22.77 18.11
N LYS A 616 -19.40 -22.31 18.80
CA LYS A 616 -20.00 -20.98 18.57
C LYS A 616 -19.08 -19.84 19.00
N SER A 617 -18.15 -20.09 19.92
CA SER A 617 -17.13 -19.12 20.33
C SER A 617 -16.04 -18.91 19.28
N LEU A 618 -15.87 -19.85 18.34
CA LEU A 618 -14.81 -19.80 17.32
C LEU A 618 -15.29 -19.13 16.04
N VAL A 619 -14.47 -18.18 15.56
CA VAL A 619 -14.68 -17.48 14.31
C VAL A 619 -13.43 -17.56 13.45
N GLN A 620 -13.65 -17.69 12.15
CA GLN A 620 -12.62 -17.71 11.14
C GLN A 620 -12.61 -16.36 10.42
N VAL A 621 -11.43 -15.77 10.26
CA VAL A 621 -11.20 -14.50 9.54
C VAL A 621 -10.20 -14.75 8.43
N ALA A 622 -10.52 -14.36 7.20
CA ALA A 622 -9.62 -14.47 6.06
C ALA A 622 -9.54 -13.17 5.28
N ALA A 623 -8.34 -12.78 4.88
CA ALA A 623 -8.15 -11.74 3.88
C ALA A 623 -8.40 -12.36 2.49
N THR A 624 -9.59 -12.18 1.95
CA THR A 624 -10.05 -12.85 0.72
C THR A 624 -9.72 -12.06 -0.54
N LYS A 625 -9.37 -10.77 -0.40
CA LYS A 625 -8.92 -9.94 -1.51
C LYS A 625 -7.89 -8.94 -1.01
N ALA A 626 -6.72 -8.93 -1.63
CA ALA A 626 -5.91 -7.75 -1.84
C ALA A 626 -4.89 -8.06 -2.94
N ASN A 627 -4.64 -7.10 -3.83
CA ASN A 627 -3.90 -7.34 -5.08
C ASN A 627 -2.45 -7.82 -4.89
N ARG A 628 -1.91 -7.73 -3.68
CA ARG A 628 -0.51 -8.07 -3.34
C ARG A 628 -0.40 -9.11 -2.21
N LEU A 629 -1.50 -9.74 -1.80
CA LEU A 629 -1.44 -10.76 -0.74
C LEU A 629 -0.89 -12.07 -1.30
N PRO A 630 0.20 -12.61 -0.74
CA PRO A 630 0.68 -13.95 -1.06
C PRO A 630 -0.33 -15.00 -0.56
N PRO A 631 -0.33 -16.22 -1.12
CA PRO A 631 -1.28 -17.27 -0.73
C PRO A 631 -1.31 -17.56 0.77
N ALA A 632 -0.16 -17.48 1.45
CA ALA A 632 -0.06 -17.69 2.89
C ALA A 632 -0.88 -16.68 3.73
N ALA A 633 -0.98 -15.42 3.28
CA ALA A 633 -1.80 -14.42 3.97
C ALA A 633 -3.31 -14.58 3.73
N GLN A 634 -3.69 -15.36 2.70
CA GLN A 634 -5.09 -15.72 2.42
C GLN A 634 -5.55 -16.92 3.25
N VAL A 635 -4.63 -17.63 3.91
CA VAL A 635 -4.96 -18.73 4.82
C VAL A 635 -5.78 -18.17 5.99
N PRO A 636 -7.00 -18.68 6.23
CA PRO A 636 -7.85 -18.17 7.28
C PRO A 636 -7.24 -18.36 8.68
N VAL A 637 -7.56 -17.42 9.56
CA VAL A 637 -7.11 -17.39 10.96
C VAL A 637 -8.29 -17.71 11.85
N TRP A 638 -8.08 -18.62 12.79
CA TRP A 638 -9.06 -18.93 13.83
C TRP A 638 -8.88 -17.99 15.02
N LEU A 639 -9.99 -17.39 15.43
CA LEU A 639 -10.09 -16.54 16.62
C LEU A 639 -11.16 -17.10 17.56
N ARG A 640 -10.98 -16.91 18.86
CA ARG A 640 -11.94 -17.27 19.91
C ARG A 640 -12.53 -16.01 20.53
N ARG A 641 -13.85 -16.00 20.71
CA ARG A 641 -14.57 -14.98 21.48
C ARG A 641 -14.40 -15.24 22.97
N GLY A 642 -13.70 -14.34 23.63
CA GLY A 642 -13.60 -14.26 25.08
C GLY A 642 -14.75 -13.48 25.72
N PHE A 643 -14.52 -13.07 26.96
CA PHE A 643 -15.45 -12.25 27.73
C PHE A 643 -15.78 -10.94 26.99
N GLY A 644 -17.07 -10.54 26.98
CA GLY A 644 -17.52 -9.35 26.25
C GLY A 644 -17.41 -9.43 24.72
N GLY A 645 -17.07 -10.59 24.17
CA GLY A 645 -16.94 -10.82 22.73
C GLY A 645 -15.55 -10.51 22.15
N VAL A 646 -14.58 -10.13 22.99
CA VAL A 646 -13.18 -9.84 22.57
C VAL A 646 -12.59 -11.03 21.81
N LEU A 647 -11.96 -10.77 20.67
CA LEU A 647 -11.35 -11.78 19.81
C LEU A 647 -9.89 -12.00 20.21
N HIS A 648 -9.53 -13.26 20.42
CA HIS A 648 -8.17 -13.73 20.69
C HIS A 648 -7.74 -14.78 19.67
N PRO A 649 -6.43 -14.98 19.40
CA PRO A 649 -5.97 -16.10 18.58
C PRO A 649 -6.47 -17.43 19.16
N ALA A 650 -6.93 -18.33 18.29
CA ALA A 650 -7.29 -19.69 18.68
C ALA A 650 -6.25 -20.67 18.12
N ASP A 651 -5.54 -21.36 19.02
CA ASP A 651 -4.66 -22.47 18.64
C ASP A 651 -5.51 -23.72 18.44
N LEU A 652 -5.83 -24.02 17.18
CA LEU A 652 -6.53 -25.24 16.79
C LEU A 652 -5.53 -26.21 16.16
N GLN A 653 -5.26 -27.31 16.84
CA GLN A 653 -4.44 -28.38 16.28
C GLN A 653 -5.32 -29.34 15.48
N GLU A 654 -5.01 -29.51 14.19
CA GLU A 654 -5.55 -30.67 13.48
C GLU A 654 -4.99 -31.94 14.14
N PRO A 655 -5.84 -32.92 14.52
CA PRO A 655 -5.33 -34.15 15.08
C PRO A 655 -4.38 -34.81 14.08
N GLU A 656 -3.25 -35.34 14.57
CA GLU A 656 -2.29 -36.10 13.75
C GLU A 656 -3.05 -37.04 12.81
N ARG A 657 -2.88 -36.83 11.51
CA ARG A 657 -3.33 -37.81 10.52
C ARG A 657 -2.50 -39.06 10.80
N LYS A 658 -3.11 -40.07 11.43
CA LYS A 658 -2.63 -41.45 11.29
C LYS A 658 -2.32 -41.66 9.80
N SER A 659 -1.16 -42.23 9.49
CA SER A 659 -0.72 -42.51 8.12
C SER A 659 -1.91 -42.97 7.27
N GLN A 660 -1.98 -42.47 6.04
CA GLN A 660 -3.07 -42.68 5.08
C GLN A 660 -3.17 -44.14 4.58
N ASP A 661 -2.97 -45.14 5.43
CA ASP A 661 -2.98 -46.55 5.05
C ASP A 661 -4.37 -47.21 5.00
N ASN A 662 -5.49 -46.48 5.16
CA ASN A 662 -6.81 -47.14 5.17
C ASN A 662 -8.00 -46.23 4.84
N LYS A 663 -8.00 -45.53 3.71
CA LYS A 663 -9.27 -45.01 3.15
C LYS A 663 -9.93 -46.08 2.27
N LYS A 664 -10.82 -46.86 2.86
CA LYS A 664 -11.76 -47.76 2.16
C LYS A 664 -12.75 -46.94 1.32
N TYR A 665 -12.61 -46.95 0.00
CA TYR A 665 -13.61 -46.37 -0.90
C TYR A 665 -14.69 -47.41 -1.25
N ARG A 666 -15.96 -47.08 -1.02
CA ARG A 666 -17.11 -47.90 -1.42
C ARG A 666 -17.55 -47.45 -2.82
N LEU A 667 -17.44 -48.34 -3.82
CA LEU A 667 -17.84 -48.11 -5.22
C LEU A 667 -19.34 -47.76 -5.30
N THR A 668 -19.67 -46.48 -5.33
CA THR A 668 -21.06 -46.03 -5.56
C THR A 668 -21.22 -45.05 -6.70
N LYS A 669 -20.16 -44.46 -7.27
CA LYS A 669 -20.27 -43.62 -8.47
C LYS A 669 -19.05 -43.72 -9.38
N SER A 670 -19.37 -43.78 -10.68
CA SER A 670 -18.53 -43.48 -11.85
C SER A 670 -17.71 -44.64 -12.44
N GLY A 671 -18.24 -45.21 -13.53
CA GLY A 671 -17.49 -46.06 -14.47
C GLY A 671 -16.28 -45.34 -15.10
N ASP A 672 -16.17 -44.02 -14.93
CA ASP A 672 -15.05 -43.19 -15.38
C ASP A 672 -13.71 -43.58 -14.73
N LEU A 673 -13.73 -44.07 -13.48
CA LEU A 673 -12.52 -44.54 -12.79
C LEU A 673 -12.00 -45.87 -13.36
N VAL A 674 -12.92 -46.74 -13.80
CA VAL A 674 -12.58 -48.00 -14.48
C VAL A 674 -12.06 -47.71 -15.89
N TRP A 675 -12.68 -46.76 -16.58
CA TRP A 675 -12.20 -46.26 -17.88
C TRP A 675 -10.78 -45.67 -17.83
N ALA A 676 -10.46 -44.89 -16.79
CA ALA A 676 -9.14 -44.31 -16.61
C ALA A 676 -8.06 -45.36 -16.33
N ALA A 677 -8.38 -46.38 -15.52
CA ALA A 677 -7.46 -47.47 -15.20
C ALA A 677 -7.19 -48.38 -16.41
N ILE A 678 -8.23 -48.71 -17.20
CA ILE A 678 -8.09 -49.56 -18.39
C ILE A 678 -7.36 -48.80 -19.52
N ARG A 679 -7.61 -47.50 -19.71
CA ARG A 679 -6.83 -46.67 -20.64
C ARG A 679 -5.35 -46.65 -20.27
N SER A 680 -5.02 -46.51 -18.98
CA SER A 680 -3.63 -46.55 -18.53
C SER A 680 -2.99 -47.91 -18.82
N ALA A 681 -3.68 -49.02 -18.53
CA ALA A 681 -3.16 -50.36 -18.83
C ALA A 681 -2.95 -50.64 -20.33
N ILE A 682 -3.81 -50.09 -21.20
CA ILE A 682 -3.65 -50.19 -22.66
C ILE A 682 -2.44 -49.34 -23.14
N LEU A 683 -2.27 -48.14 -22.57
CA LEU A 683 -1.14 -47.25 -22.88
C LEU A 683 0.20 -47.77 -22.35
N GLU A 684 0.17 -48.57 -21.28
CA GLU A 684 1.35 -49.12 -20.61
C GLU A 684 1.84 -50.43 -21.25
N HIS A 685 0.98 -51.14 -21.98
CA HIS A 685 1.30 -52.44 -22.58
C HIS A 685 1.10 -52.55 -24.11
N GLY A 686 0.60 -51.51 -24.77
CA GLY A 686 0.38 -51.50 -26.21
C GLY A 686 1.29 -50.54 -26.95
N GLU A 687 2.33 -51.05 -27.61
CA GLU A 687 3.05 -50.26 -28.62
C GLU A 687 2.19 -50.16 -29.89
N LEU A 688 2.03 -48.96 -30.43
CA LEU A 688 1.39 -48.74 -31.73
C LEU A 688 2.47 -48.83 -32.82
N ASP A 689 2.19 -49.57 -33.89
CA ASP A 689 3.07 -49.58 -35.07
C ASP A 689 3.01 -48.26 -35.85
N GLU A 690 3.85 -48.13 -36.87
CA GLU A 690 3.97 -46.92 -37.69
C GLU A 690 2.68 -46.55 -38.46
N GLN A 691 1.66 -47.43 -38.46
CA GLN A 691 0.33 -47.17 -39.03
C GLN A 691 -0.73 -46.86 -37.97
N GLY A 692 -0.35 -46.82 -36.68
CA GLY A 692 -1.24 -46.54 -35.55
C GLY A 692 -2.05 -47.74 -35.07
N GLN A 693 -1.59 -48.98 -35.31
CA GLN A 693 -2.23 -50.23 -34.89
C GLN A 693 -1.48 -50.87 -33.72
N PHE A 694 -2.16 -51.43 -32.72
CA PHE A 694 -1.49 -52.05 -31.57
C PHE A 694 -0.73 -53.32 -31.97
N GLN A 695 0.59 -53.34 -31.72
CA GLN A 695 1.44 -54.52 -31.92
C GLN A 695 1.28 -55.51 -30.75
N GLY A 696 1.07 -56.78 -31.07
CA GLY A 696 1.09 -57.87 -30.08
C GLY A 696 -0.22 -58.14 -29.32
N ILE A 697 -1.25 -57.30 -29.48
CA ILE A 697 -2.60 -57.57 -28.96
C ILE A 697 -3.49 -57.95 -30.14
N GLN A 698 -4.08 -59.15 -30.12
CA GLN A 698 -4.95 -59.58 -31.22
C GLN A 698 -6.13 -58.60 -31.38
N GLU A 699 -6.31 -58.05 -32.57
CA GLU A 699 -7.33 -57.03 -32.91
C GLU A 699 -8.76 -57.47 -32.52
N GLU A 700 -8.99 -58.78 -32.56
CA GLU A 700 -10.23 -59.43 -32.16
C GLU A 700 -10.52 -59.31 -30.64
N LEU A 701 -9.47 -59.23 -29.82
CA LEU A 701 -9.53 -59.10 -28.37
C LEU A 701 -9.87 -57.66 -27.95
N VAL A 702 -9.32 -56.66 -28.64
CA VAL A 702 -9.69 -55.25 -28.45
C VAL A 702 -11.15 -55.05 -28.85
N ARG A 703 -11.59 -55.67 -29.96
CA ARG A 703 -13.01 -55.68 -30.36
C ARG A 703 -13.93 -56.37 -29.35
N GLU A 704 -13.51 -57.48 -28.74
CA GLU A 704 -14.30 -58.14 -27.70
C GLU A 704 -14.39 -57.30 -26.42
N MET A 705 -13.30 -56.66 -25.99
CA MET A 705 -13.30 -55.74 -24.86
C MET A 705 -14.23 -54.56 -25.10
N HIS A 706 -14.15 -53.95 -26.30
CA HIS A 706 -15.03 -52.85 -26.68
C HIS A 706 -16.51 -53.27 -26.71
N LYS A 707 -16.83 -54.46 -27.25
CA LYS A 707 -18.19 -55.01 -27.24
C LYS A 707 -18.70 -55.31 -25.82
N THR A 708 -17.84 -55.77 -24.94
CA THR A 708 -18.18 -56.11 -23.55
C THR A 708 -18.40 -54.85 -22.73
N LEU A 709 -17.56 -53.82 -22.91
CA LEU A 709 -17.69 -52.50 -22.29
C LEU A 709 -18.92 -51.72 -22.82
N TYR A 710 -19.25 -51.85 -24.11
CA TYR A 710 -20.46 -51.25 -24.70
C TYR A 710 -21.76 -51.87 -24.13
N LYS A 711 -21.76 -53.17 -23.84
CA LYS A 711 -22.89 -53.83 -23.14
C LYS A 711 -23.04 -53.40 -21.68
N ILE A 712 -21.95 -52.91 -21.11
CA ILE A 712 -21.80 -52.54 -19.70
C ILE A 712 -22.17 -51.05 -19.46
N GLY A 713 -21.92 -50.17 -20.43
CA GLY A 713 -22.05 -48.72 -20.32
C GLY A 713 -23.42 -48.12 -20.66
N LYS A 714 -24.55 -48.74 -20.27
CA LYS A 714 -25.83 -48.03 -20.27
C LYS A 714 -26.06 -47.33 -18.91
N PRO A 715 -26.42 -46.03 -18.86
CA PRO A 715 -26.26 -45.21 -17.65
C PRO A 715 -27.23 -45.47 -16.49
N ASP A 716 -28.13 -46.46 -16.55
CA ASP A 716 -29.11 -46.73 -15.48
C ASP A 716 -29.16 -48.22 -15.13
N CYS A 717 -28.27 -48.67 -14.24
CA CYS A 717 -28.16 -50.07 -13.86
C CYS A 717 -28.95 -50.36 -12.57
N THR A 718 -30.13 -50.97 -12.69
CA THR A 718 -30.95 -51.44 -11.55
C THR A 718 -31.22 -52.95 -11.54
N ASP A 719 -30.74 -53.72 -12.54
CA ASP A 719 -31.01 -55.16 -12.65
C ASP A 719 -29.83 -56.04 -12.16
N SER A 720 -30.19 -57.12 -11.44
CA SER A 720 -29.27 -58.11 -10.87
C SER A 720 -28.57 -59.00 -11.91
N ALA A 721 -29.17 -59.16 -13.10
CA ALA A 721 -28.60 -59.97 -14.19
C ALA A 721 -27.36 -59.30 -14.82
N GLU A 722 -27.35 -57.97 -14.91
CA GLU A 722 -26.23 -57.20 -15.47
C GLU A 722 -25.02 -57.16 -14.52
N ARG A 723 -25.24 -57.11 -13.21
CA ARG A 723 -24.17 -57.22 -12.19
C ARG A 723 -23.39 -58.54 -12.28
N LYS A 724 -24.06 -59.63 -12.65
CA LYS A 724 -23.42 -60.94 -12.86
C LYS A 724 -22.57 -60.96 -14.14
N SER A 725 -22.99 -60.25 -15.19
CA SER A 725 -22.20 -60.07 -16.41
C SER A 725 -20.93 -59.26 -16.15
N TRP A 726 -21.05 -58.18 -15.37
CA TRP A 726 -19.94 -57.36 -14.89
C TRP A 726 -18.92 -58.14 -14.05
N SER A 727 -19.40 -58.93 -13.09
CA SER A 727 -18.54 -59.74 -12.23
C SER A 727 -17.79 -60.82 -13.02
N ARG A 728 -18.38 -61.33 -14.11
CA ARG A 728 -17.71 -62.30 -15.00
C ARG A 728 -16.59 -61.65 -15.82
N GLY A 729 -16.83 -60.47 -16.40
CA GLY A 729 -15.81 -59.74 -17.18
C GLY A 729 -14.61 -59.32 -16.33
N LEU A 730 -14.83 -58.83 -15.10
CA LEU A 730 -13.74 -58.51 -14.17
C LEU A 730 -12.93 -59.75 -13.76
N LYS A 731 -13.58 -60.90 -13.61
CA LYS A 731 -12.92 -62.16 -13.29
C LYS A 731 -12.02 -62.65 -14.42
N GLU A 732 -12.48 -62.55 -15.67
CA GLU A 732 -11.69 -62.88 -16.87
C GLU A 732 -10.49 -61.94 -17.05
N LEU A 733 -10.66 -60.64 -16.77
CA LEU A 733 -9.55 -59.67 -16.80
C LEU A 733 -8.49 -59.93 -15.72
N SER A 734 -8.91 -60.33 -14.51
CA SER A 734 -7.97 -60.71 -13.43
C SER A 734 -7.21 -62.01 -13.73
N GLN A 735 -7.84 -62.97 -14.42
CA GLN A 735 -7.21 -64.23 -14.80
C GLN A 735 -6.11 -64.06 -15.87
N LYS A 736 -6.10 -62.91 -16.55
CA LYS A 736 -5.05 -62.52 -17.50
C LYS A 736 -3.97 -61.62 -16.89
N GLU A 737 -3.99 -61.43 -15.56
CA GLU A 737 -3.05 -60.61 -14.77
C GLU A 737 -3.02 -59.10 -15.13
N TRP A 738 -4.04 -58.59 -15.82
CA TRP A 738 -4.08 -57.17 -16.24
C TRP A 738 -4.58 -56.21 -15.16
N ILE A 739 -5.22 -56.74 -14.13
CA ILE A 739 -5.62 -56.03 -12.92
C ILE A 739 -5.51 -56.98 -11.73
N THR A 740 -4.97 -56.49 -10.61
CA THR A 740 -4.94 -57.26 -9.36
C THR A 740 -6.24 -57.01 -8.60
N ILE A 741 -7.05 -58.05 -8.44
CA ILE A 741 -8.32 -58.01 -7.67
C ILE A 741 -8.13 -58.80 -6.37
N ASP A 742 -8.47 -58.19 -5.24
CA ASP A 742 -8.54 -58.89 -3.95
C ASP A 742 -9.61 -60.01 -4.02
N PRO A 743 -9.24 -61.29 -3.78
CA PRO A 743 -10.12 -62.43 -4.02
C PRO A 743 -11.25 -62.59 -2.99
N GLU A 744 -11.18 -61.96 -1.81
CA GLU A 744 -12.25 -62.02 -0.81
C GLU A 744 -13.27 -60.88 -0.96
N THR A 745 -12.84 -59.73 -1.50
CA THR A 745 -13.64 -58.50 -1.50
C THR A 745 -13.98 -57.96 -2.90
N GLY A 746 -13.27 -58.38 -3.95
CA GLY A 746 -13.49 -57.93 -5.32
C GLY A 746 -12.97 -56.51 -5.63
N ILE A 747 -12.02 -56.00 -4.83
CA ILE A 747 -11.50 -54.62 -4.90
C ILE A 747 -10.17 -54.56 -5.67
N ILE A 748 -9.98 -53.54 -6.53
CA ILE A 748 -8.74 -53.27 -7.27
C ILE A 748 -7.86 -52.30 -6.45
N ASN A 749 -6.56 -52.61 -6.31
CA ASN A 749 -5.62 -51.78 -5.56
C ASN A 749 -5.17 -50.53 -6.36
N TYR A 750 -5.69 -49.36 -5.98
CA TYR A 750 -5.46 -48.07 -6.67
C TYR A 750 -4.09 -47.43 -6.36
N ALA A 751 -3.40 -47.87 -5.29
CA ALA A 751 -2.14 -47.27 -4.86
C ALA A 751 -0.95 -47.65 -5.76
N GLU A 752 -0.99 -48.83 -6.39
CA GLU A 752 0.02 -49.22 -7.38
C GLU A 752 -0.20 -48.49 -8.72
N LEU A 753 -1.46 -48.32 -9.16
CA LEU A 753 -1.84 -47.62 -10.40
C LEU A 753 -1.42 -46.15 -10.45
N GLN A 754 -1.47 -45.41 -9.33
CA GLN A 754 -1.02 -44.01 -9.29
C GLN A 754 0.50 -43.87 -9.42
N LYS A 755 1.24 -44.88 -8.96
CA LYS A 755 2.70 -44.88 -8.98
C LYS A 755 3.20 -45.02 -10.42
N THR A 756 2.62 -45.93 -11.18
CA THR A 756 2.90 -46.11 -12.61
C THR A 756 2.40 -44.95 -13.48
N GLN A 757 1.22 -44.37 -13.19
CA GLN A 757 0.72 -43.20 -13.92
C GLN A 757 1.68 -41.99 -13.86
N THR A 758 2.29 -41.76 -12.70
CA THR A 758 3.23 -40.66 -12.49
C THR A 758 4.56 -40.92 -13.20
N GLU A 759 5.06 -42.16 -13.16
CA GLU A 759 6.30 -42.56 -13.84
C GLU A 759 6.14 -42.50 -15.38
N ILE A 760 5.00 -42.90 -15.93
CA ILE A 760 4.71 -42.85 -17.37
C ILE A 760 4.55 -41.42 -17.87
N MET A 761 3.83 -40.55 -17.13
CA MET A 761 3.70 -39.14 -17.52
C MET A 761 5.06 -38.43 -17.50
N THR A 762 5.91 -38.76 -16.53
CA THR A 762 7.25 -38.17 -16.41
C THR A 762 8.16 -38.62 -17.57
N ASN A 763 8.07 -39.90 -17.98
CA ASN A 763 8.83 -40.42 -19.12
C ASN A 763 8.29 -39.88 -20.46
N ALA A 764 6.98 -39.80 -20.67
CA ALA A 764 6.39 -39.30 -21.91
C ALA A 764 6.64 -37.80 -22.16
N ILE A 765 6.73 -36.99 -21.10
CA ILE A 765 7.13 -35.58 -21.19
C ILE A 765 8.61 -35.46 -21.57
N ARG A 766 9.46 -36.36 -21.07
CA ARG A 766 10.89 -36.40 -21.37
C ARG A 766 11.16 -36.79 -22.83
N THR A 767 10.47 -37.81 -23.36
CA THR A 767 10.60 -38.23 -24.76
C THR A 767 10.11 -37.16 -25.74
N ARG A 768 9.00 -36.46 -25.44
CA ARG A 768 8.50 -35.35 -26.27
C ARG A 768 9.39 -34.11 -26.26
N HIS A 769 10.16 -33.91 -25.20
CA HIS A 769 11.17 -32.84 -25.18
C HIS A 769 12.40 -33.20 -26.02
N GLU A 770 12.80 -34.47 -26.03
CA GLU A 770 13.92 -34.97 -26.85
C GLU A 770 13.57 -35.01 -28.36
N GLU A 771 12.32 -35.31 -28.74
CA GLU A 771 11.87 -35.30 -30.14
C GLU A 771 11.66 -33.89 -30.73
N ARG A 772 11.43 -32.87 -29.89
CA ARG A 772 11.25 -31.48 -30.34
C ARG A 772 12.56 -30.78 -30.72
N ASP A 773 13.69 -31.25 -30.19
CA ASP A 773 15.03 -30.69 -30.47
C ASP A 773 15.67 -31.28 -31.76
N THR A 774 15.06 -32.29 -32.38
CA THR A 774 15.50 -32.86 -33.66
C THR A 774 14.47 -32.58 -34.75
N GLY A 775 14.44 -31.35 -35.25
CA GLY A 775 13.43 -30.91 -36.22
C GLY A 775 13.42 -31.65 -37.56
N GLN A 776 12.22 -31.80 -38.13
CA GLN A 776 11.99 -31.78 -39.59
C GLN A 776 10.55 -31.35 -39.93
N ASP A 777 10.49 -30.43 -40.89
CA ASP A 777 9.30 -29.78 -41.47
C ASP A 777 8.26 -30.73 -42.07
N GLY A 778 6.99 -30.32 -42.11
CA GLY A 778 6.00 -30.97 -42.96
C GLY A 778 4.56 -30.49 -42.80
N THR A 779 4.15 -29.54 -43.64
CA THR A 779 2.78 -29.10 -43.91
C THR A 779 1.79 -30.25 -44.22
N ASN A 780 0.57 -30.27 -43.66
CA ASN A 780 -0.69 -30.14 -44.43
C ASN A 780 -1.97 -30.09 -43.56
N ARG A 781 -3.04 -29.63 -44.22
CA ARG A 781 -4.37 -29.24 -43.75
C ARG A 781 -5.31 -30.37 -43.30
N ASP A 782 -6.38 -29.92 -42.64
CA ASP A 782 -7.73 -30.48 -42.58
C ASP A 782 -7.95 -31.83 -41.91
N ASN A 783 -8.61 -31.80 -40.73
CA ASN A 783 -9.95 -32.38 -40.62
C ASN A 783 -10.60 -32.00 -39.29
N SER A 784 -11.80 -31.44 -39.41
CA SER A 784 -12.87 -31.63 -38.43
C SER A 784 -12.98 -33.12 -38.11
N HIS A 785 -13.10 -33.48 -36.83
CA HIS A 785 -14.00 -34.51 -36.30
C HIS A 785 -13.91 -34.49 -34.76
N SER A 786 -15.07 -34.72 -34.15
CA SER A 786 -15.38 -34.72 -32.73
C SER A 786 -14.39 -35.53 -31.88
N ILE A 787 -13.82 -34.89 -30.85
CA ILE A 787 -13.19 -35.61 -29.73
C ILE A 787 -14.27 -35.84 -28.67
N THR A 788 -15.05 -36.88 -28.92
CA THR A 788 -15.64 -37.74 -27.89
C THR A 788 -15.42 -39.14 -28.41
N ASP A 789 -14.31 -39.76 -28.00
CA ASP A 789 -14.22 -41.20 -27.77
C ASP A 789 -13.05 -41.53 -26.83
#